data_AF-A0A0M2U9L2-F1
#
_entry.id   AF-A0A0M2U9L2-F1
#
_cell.length_a   1.000
_cell.length_b   1.000
_cell.length_c   1.000
_cell.angle_alpha   90.00
_cell.angle_beta   90.00
_cell.angle_gamma   90.00
#
_symmetry.space_group_name_H-M   'P 1'
#
loop_
_entity.id
_entity.type
_entity.pdbx_description
1 polymer ?
#
loop_
_entity_poly.entity_id
_entity_poly.type
_entity_poly.pdbx_seq_one_letter_code
_entity_poly.pdbx_strand_id
1 'polypeptide(L)'
;MTKKLMVMLVVLFLALAFMSTTAFAFDKLSPDGKTCTPCHTDGRTGGAKPAPAPAKPAPAPAKAAPAPAPAKAAPVKGVLVKDFAAVLQNLGYQVDAQNGDAALTREMAASLVVKALGLKTDGADTSVLNKFRDAKQVSASLKNDVAAAVKEGLFVGYGKTFGFKDQMTDKQVQAIQWKLAARKAQKPVEKSAALNIKLGVEGYVGSEACGKCHADAYKSWNQTAHSKMGQIITDGVVVPEINWSTQLTTTKDKDGKEIPIQQFDLNGLKVPGLKQTNYAKPVFTIGSVHKQRFVFDTNKDGDAAVIDVNDLVILPQEWIRPAYNQGAKWQDYNSTSWNDWKKCAGCHFTGVKADVVTKKVQVNEFNIGCEACHGPGAEHAKTADKTKIYKSANGNACGQCHTRGWNDYKTKVFEFIPNAMPWDDPAKVTDKYTHAGEGGNELDAFWGNDPKNPSKKHHQQYLDWRQTGHATIFEENIKLPNFGDSCLACHSATAFIAKENGETLKLADFKEGGKYANDRAGVTCVVCHASHTTKTVKEMKPANLRKSREETCVQCHKESGQIFKGDVASLQKGKKVVATSIPSATTQTCVDCHMPRVAKSGVNGDLASHQFKPVAKSQADAWKLPAHTVVASDDGIAKKADFDKAKAALADRVKAAEAKFATVDKAAEHYAHAKEALDGAIANNWILYKDPGAGYHNLPFAEELLSKANANLDKFESLVK
;
A
#
# COMPACT_ATOMS: atom_id res chain seq x y z
N MET A 1 -43.40 -0.44 -41.83
CA MET A 1 -41.99 -0.09 -42.12
C MET A 1 -41.32 -1.30 -42.77
N THR A 2 -40.80 -1.15 -43.98
CA THR A 2 -40.30 -2.26 -44.82
C THR A 2 -38.92 -2.75 -44.38
N LYS A 3 -38.61 -4.03 -44.63
CA LYS A 3 -37.32 -4.69 -44.28
C LYS A 3 -36.06 -3.88 -44.65
N LYS A 4 -36.12 -3.04 -45.69
CA LYS A 4 -35.03 -2.12 -46.06
C LYS A 4 -34.76 -1.03 -45.01
N LEU A 5 -35.80 -0.52 -44.34
CA LEU A 5 -35.67 0.48 -43.26
C LEU A 5 -35.06 -0.14 -41.99
N MET A 6 -35.35 -1.41 -41.72
CA MET A 6 -34.83 -2.14 -40.57
C MET A 6 -33.36 -2.53 -40.75
N VAL A 7 -32.95 -2.90 -41.97
CA VAL A 7 -31.53 -3.14 -42.31
C VAL A 7 -30.74 -1.83 -42.28
N MET A 8 -31.32 -0.72 -42.76
CA MET A 8 -30.65 0.58 -42.72
C MET A 8 -30.48 1.11 -41.29
N LEU A 9 -31.45 0.88 -40.38
CA LEU A 9 -31.33 1.19 -38.95
C LEU A 9 -30.30 0.31 -38.23
N VAL A 10 -30.19 -0.98 -38.57
CA VAL A 10 -29.17 -1.87 -38.01
C VAL A 10 -27.76 -1.51 -38.50
N VAL A 11 -27.62 -1.11 -39.76
CA VAL A 11 -26.34 -0.61 -40.32
C VAL A 11 -25.98 0.77 -39.74
N LEU A 12 -26.96 1.65 -39.48
CA LEU A 12 -26.72 2.93 -38.81
C LEU A 12 -26.35 2.73 -37.32
N PHE A 13 -26.96 1.77 -36.62
CA PHE A 13 -26.60 1.41 -35.24
C PHE A 13 -25.21 0.76 -35.16
N LEU A 14 -24.81 -0.04 -36.16
CA LEU A 14 -23.46 -0.61 -36.25
C LEU A 14 -22.42 0.45 -36.65
N ALA A 15 -22.78 1.46 -37.45
CA ALA A 15 -21.88 2.58 -37.78
C ALA A 15 -21.72 3.59 -36.62
N LEU A 16 -22.75 3.79 -35.80
CA LEU A 16 -22.70 4.61 -34.57
C LEU A 16 -22.03 3.90 -33.39
N ALA A 17 -21.89 2.57 -33.43
CA ALA A 17 -21.09 1.80 -32.48
C ALA A 17 -19.57 1.87 -32.77
N PHE A 18 -19.14 2.45 -33.90
CA PHE A 18 -17.73 2.56 -34.30
C PHE A 18 -17.19 3.99 -34.37
N MET A 19 -17.94 5.00 -33.90
CA MET A 19 -17.46 6.37 -33.81
C MET A 19 -17.78 7.00 -32.45
N SER A 20 -16.85 6.81 -31.50
CA SER A 20 -16.43 7.75 -30.44
C SER A 20 -15.77 6.99 -29.28
N THR A 21 -14.69 6.27 -29.58
CA THR A 21 -13.74 5.85 -28.55
C THR A 21 -12.55 6.80 -28.56
N THR A 22 -12.74 8.03 -28.06
CA THR A 22 -11.59 8.73 -27.45
C THR A 22 -11.37 8.12 -26.07
N ALA A 23 -10.83 6.89 -26.08
CA ALA A 23 -10.30 6.25 -24.89
C ALA A 23 -9.03 7.00 -24.50
N PHE A 24 -9.13 7.89 -23.51
CA PHE A 24 -7.98 8.48 -22.86
C PHE A 24 -7.32 7.41 -21.97
N ALA A 25 -6.42 6.62 -22.53
CA ALA A 25 -5.33 5.92 -21.83
C ALA A 25 -4.40 5.21 -22.83
N PHE A 26 -3.14 5.67 -22.91
CA PHE A 26 -1.89 4.89 -23.05
C PHE A 26 -1.74 3.74 -24.07
N ASP A 27 -2.64 3.53 -25.04
CA ASP A 27 -2.58 2.41 -26.00
C ASP A 27 -1.65 2.60 -27.21
N LYS A 28 -0.61 3.43 -27.11
CA LYS A 28 0.31 3.59 -28.25
C LYS A 28 1.77 3.41 -27.83
N LEU A 29 2.30 2.25 -28.24
CA LEU A 29 3.62 2.13 -28.89
C LEU A 29 3.86 3.35 -29.80
N SER A 30 5.11 3.59 -30.23
CA SER A 30 5.39 4.68 -31.17
C SER A 30 4.42 4.64 -32.38
N PRO A 31 4.21 5.77 -33.10
CA PRO A 31 3.21 5.86 -34.18
C PRO A 31 3.24 4.75 -35.24
N ASP A 32 4.32 3.96 -35.35
CA ASP A 32 4.44 2.82 -36.26
C ASP A 32 4.04 1.44 -35.68
N GLY A 33 3.66 1.37 -34.39
CA GLY A 33 3.19 0.15 -33.73
C GLY A 33 4.19 -1.02 -33.73
N LYS A 34 5.45 -0.80 -34.11
CA LYS A 34 6.47 -1.86 -34.30
C LYS A 34 7.84 -1.47 -33.77
N THR A 35 8.11 -0.19 -33.58
CA THR A 35 9.37 0.29 -33.03
C THR A 35 9.14 1.09 -31.75
N CYS A 36 10.02 0.91 -30.78
CA CYS A 36 10.30 1.94 -29.80
C CYS A 36 11.46 2.78 -30.37
N THR A 37 11.20 3.81 -31.20
CA THR A 37 12.28 4.63 -31.78
C THR A 37 12.25 6.09 -31.34
N PRO A 38 13.40 6.74 -31.05
CA PRO A 38 14.68 6.21 -30.57
C PRO A 38 14.87 6.55 -29.09
N CYS A 39 14.95 5.52 -28.25
CA CYS A 39 15.50 5.68 -26.89
C CYS A 39 17.05 5.57 -26.86
N HIS A 40 17.72 5.52 -28.03
CA HIS A 40 19.18 5.39 -28.17
C HIS A 40 19.73 6.04 -29.45
N THR A 41 19.78 7.38 -29.51
CA THR A 41 20.57 8.13 -30.51
C THR A 41 21.57 9.10 -29.89
N ASP A 42 21.95 8.94 -28.62
CA ASP A 42 23.04 9.72 -28.01
C ASP A 42 24.44 9.07 -28.20
N GLY A 43 24.57 8.09 -29.09
CA GLY A 43 25.88 7.65 -29.59
C GLY A 43 26.83 7.09 -28.54
N ARG A 44 26.35 6.43 -27.48
CA ARG A 44 27.22 5.73 -26.52
C ARG A 44 27.08 4.21 -26.66
N THR A 45 27.80 3.65 -27.62
CA THR A 45 28.15 2.23 -27.64
C THR A 45 29.18 1.95 -26.56
N GLY A 46 29.05 0.82 -25.88
CA GLY A 46 30.01 0.36 -24.89
C GLY A 46 31.43 0.26 -25.45
N GLY A 47 32.39 0.82 -24.70
CA GLY A 47 33.81 0.56 -24.84
C GLY A 47 34.40 0.52 -23.44
N ALA A 48 34.74 -0.68 -22.96
CA ALA A 48 35.51 -0.85 -21.73
C ALA A 48 36.96 -0.40 -21.96
N LYS A 49 37.48 0.48 -21.08
CA LYS A 49 38.89 0.52 -20.62
C LYS A 49 39.01 1.41 -19.36
N PRO A 50 40.06 1.26 -18.54
CA PRO A 50 39.98 1.31 -17.08
C PRO A 50 39.96 2.72 -16.50
N ALA A 51 39.42 2.81 -15.28
CA ALA A 51 39.34 4.04 -14.50
C ALA A 51 40.71 4.73 -14.36
N PRO A 52 40.81 6.06 -14.56
CA PRO A 52 41.92 6.82 -14.00
C PRO A 52 41.76 6.88 -12.48
N ALA A 53 42.89 6.81 -11.77
CA ALA A 53 42.97 6.87 -10.32
C ALA A 53 42.20 8.08 -9.75
N PRO A 54 41.59 7.96 -8.56
CA PRO A 54 40.79 9.04 -8.01
C PRO A 54 41.65 10.28 -7.76
N ALA A 55 41.31 11.38 -8.42
CA ALA A 55 41.82 12.69 -8.07
C ALA A 55 41.38 13.04 -6.63
N LYS A 56 42.32 13.59 -5.85
CA LYS A 56 42.07 14.06 -4.47
C LYS A 56 40.81 14.96 -4.42
N PRO A 57 39.96 14.82 -3.39
CA PRO A 57 38.81 15.70 -3.22
C PRO A 57 39.26 17.17 -3.16
N ALA A 58 38.60 18.01 -3.96
CA ALA A 58 38.71 19.46 -3.83
C ALA A 58 38.26 19.88 -2.41
N PRO A 59 38.88 20.92 -1.80
CA PRO A 59 38.50 21.40 -0.49
C PRO A 59 37.02 21.82 -0.47
N ALA A 60 36.33 21.43 0.59
CA ALA A 60 34.91 21.70 0.78
C ALA A 60 34.61 23.21 0.60
N PRO A 61 33.52 23.58 -0.10
CA PRO A 61 33.10 24.96 -0.17
C PRO A 61 32.80 25.49 1.25
N ALA A 62 33.18 26.75 1.48
CA ALA A 62 32.99 27.44 2.74
C ALA A 62 31.54 27.27 3.24
N LYS A 63 31.40 26.93 4.53
CA LYS A 63 30.12 26.76 5.21
C LYS A 63 29.20 27.93 4.88
N ALA A 64 28.06 27.63 4.27
CA ALA A 64 26.94 28.56 4.25
C ALA A 64 26.66 29.04 5.68
N ALA A 65 26.40 30.34 5.81
CA ALA A 65 26.04 30.94 7.10
C ALA A 65 24.88 30.13 7.72
N PRO A 66 24.93 29.88 9.04
CA PRO A 66 23.84 29.17 9.71
C PRO A 66 22.53 29.91 9.46
N ALA A 67 21.50 29.16 9.08
CA ALA A 67 20.14 29.66 9.00
C ALA A 67 19.81 30.42 10.30
N PRO A 68 19.08 31.55 10.23
CA PRO A 68 18.68 32.28 11.42
C PRO A 68 18.00 31.30 12.38
N ALA A 69 18.43 31.34 13.64
CA ALA A 69 17.88 30.50 14.69
C ALA A 69 16.34 30.62 14.64
N PRO A 70 15.61 29.50 14.76
CA PRO A 70 14.16 29.56 14.88
C PRO A 70 13.83 30.56 16.00
N ALA A 71 12.92 31.49 15.71
CA ALA A 71 12.43 32.42 16.71
C ALA A 71 12.14 31.65 18.00
N LYS A 72 12.64 32.13 19.15
CA LYS A 72 12.37 31.52 20.46
C LYS A 72 10.87 31.30 20.56
N ALA A 73 10.46 30.03 20.49
CA ALA A 73 9.10 29.65 20.78
C ALA A 73 8.76 30.22 22.17
N ALA A 74 7.55 30.78 22.30
CA ALA A 74 7.02 31.16 23.60
C ALA A 74 7.24 30.01 24.59
N PRO A 75 7.58 30.28 25.87
CA PRO A 75 7.83 29.22 26.84
C PRO A 75 6.62 28.29 26.86
N VAL A 76 6.81 27.07 26.41
CA VAL A 76 5.81 26.00 26.50
C VAL A 76 5.54 25.84 28.00
N LYS A 77 4.29 26.01 28.42
CA LYS A 77 3.89 25.77 29.81
C LYS A 77 4.16 24.30 30.10
N GLY A 78 5.29 23.99 30.76
CA GLY A 78 5.68 22.63 31.08
C GLY A 78 4.66 21.98 32.02
N VAL A 79 4.42 20.67 31.84
CA VAL A 79 3.51 19.91 32.70
C VAL A 79 4.07 19.83 34.11
N LEU A 80 3.23 19.96 35.14
CA LEU A 80 3.66 19.80 36.53
C LEU A 80 3.62 18.35 36.97
N VAL A 81 4.41 18.01 37.99
CA VAL A 81 4.46 16.66 38.57
C VAL A 81 3.07 16.21 39.05
N LYS A 82 2.31 17.09 39.69
CA LYS A 82 0.95 16.79 40.18
C LYS A 82 -0.03 16.47 39.05
N ASP A 83 0.07 17.17 37.92
CA ASP A 83 -0.84 16.99 36.78
C ASP A 83 -0.62 15.63 36.13
N PHE A 84 0.65 15.24 35.98
CA PHE A 84 1.00 13.92 35.46
C PHE A 84 0.68 12.80 36.45
N ALA A 85 0.86 13.01 37.75
CA ALA A 85 0.41 12.06 38.76
C ALA A 85 -1.11 11.85 38.71
N ALA A 86 -1.90 12.91 38.54
CA ALA A 86 -3.35 12.81 38.34
C ALA A 86 -3.71 12.00 37.07
N VAL A 87 -2.94 12.14 35.97
CA VAL A 87 -3.11 11.29 34.78
C VAL A 87 -2.88 9.80 35.11
N LEU A 88 -1.85 9.47 35.90
CA LEU A 88 -1.58 8.09 36.31
C LEU A 88 -2.66 7.55 37.27
N GLN A 89 -3.16 8.38 38.18
CA GLN A 89 -4.25 8.04 39.10
C GLN A 89 -5.58 7.81 38.37
N ASN A 90 -5.91 8.62 37.35
CA ASN A 90 -7.06 8.42 36.48
C ASN A 90 -6.96 7.11 35.68
N LEU A 91 -5.74 6.66 35.37
CA LEU A 91 -5.48 5.34 34.82
C LEU A 91 -5.53 4.21 35.86
N GLY A 92 -5.83 4.50 37.13
CA GLY A 92 -5.95 3.55 38.23
C GLY A 92 -4.63 3.04 38.79
N TYR A 93 -3.53 3.79 38.63
CA TYR A 93 -2.26 3.50 39.26
C TYR A 93 -2.12 4.27 40.57
N GLN A 94 -1.55 3.62 41.60
CA GLN A 94 -1.24 4.27 42.87
C GLN A 94 0.12 4.95 42.74
N VAL A 95 0.14 6.29 42.80
CA VAL A 95 1.35 7.10 42.65
C VAL A 95 1.34 8.20 43.70
N ASP A 96 2.42 8.29 44.46
CA ASP A 96 2.71 9.41 45.36
C ASP A 96 3.59 10.43 44.64
N ALA A 97 3.15 11.69 44.63
CA ALA A 97 3.77 12.77 43.88
C ALA A 97 4.44 13.77 44.83
N GLN A 98 5.68 13.47 45.20
CA GLN A 98 6.50 14.41 45.96
C GLN A 98 6.84 15.64 45.11
N ASN A 99 6.77 16.83 45.70
CA ASN A 99 7.02 18.12 45.03
C ASN A 99 6.11 18.36 43.81
N GLY A 100 4.79 18.21 43.99
CA GLY A 100 3.79 18.28 42.92
C GLY A 100 3.78 19.55 42.05
N ASP A 101 4.24 20.70 42.58
CA ASP A 101 4.32 21.97 41.84
C ASP A 101 5.61 22.13 41.00
N ALA A 102 6.52 21.16 41.06
CA ALA A 102 7.72 21.17 40.23
C ALA A 102 7.37 20.87 38.76
N ALA A 103 8.14 21.45 37.84
CA ALA A 103 8.05 21.11 36.43
C ALA A 103 8.51 19.66 36.20
N LEU A 104 7.69 18.89 35.50
CA LEU A 104 7.94 17.49 35.22
C LEU A 104 9.02 17.34 34.15
N THR A 105 10.19 16.84 34.54
CA THR A 105 11.22 16.43 33.58
C THR A 105 10.97 15.02 33.05
N ARG A 106 11.59 14.67 31.93
CA ARG A 106 11.50 13.32 31.34
C ARG A 106 12.01 12.22 32.27
N GLU A 107 13.07 12.46 33.03
CA GLU A 107 13.58 11.47 34.00
C GLU A 107 12.62 11.29 35.19
N MET A 108 11.97 12.36 35.66
CA MET A 108 10.95 12.30 36.71
C MET A 108 9.70 11.56 36.22
N ALA A 109 9.28 11.83 34.98
CA ALA A 109 8.17 11.11 34.35
C ALA A 109 8.47 9.61 34.21
N ALA A 110 9.68 9.26 33.79
CA ALA A 110 10.11 7.86 33.72
C ALA A 110 10.07 7.17 35.09
N SER A 111 10.56 7.84 36.15
CA SER A 111 10.49 7.31 37.52
C SER A 111 9.05 7.14 38.02
N LEU A 112 8.19 8.13 37.84
CA LEU A 112 6.78 8.05 38.24
C LEU A 112 6.06 6.90 37.54
N VAL A 113 6.31 6.69 36.24
CA VAL A 113 5.73 5.58 35.48
C VAL A 113 6.23 4.22 35.97
N VAL A 114 7.52 4.10 36.25
CA VAL A 114 8.13 2.86 36.74
C VAL A 114 7.57 2.48 38.11
N LYS A 115 7.43 3.45 39.01
CA LYS A 115 6.81 3.28 40.32
C LYS A 115 5.32 2.93 40.20
N ALA A 116 4.59 3.63 39.34
CA ALA A 116 3.17 3.36 39.05
C ALA A 116 2.94 1.91 38.59
N LEU A 117 3.88 1.37 37.82
CA LEU A 117 3.83 0.00 37.31
C LEU A 117 4.39 -1.05 38.28
N GLY A 118 4.95 -0.65 39.42
CA GLY A 118 5.58 -1.56 40.39
C GLY A 118 6.77 -2.34 39.82
N LEU A 119 7.50 -1.77 38.85
CA LEU A 119 8.63 -2.44 38.23
C LEU A 119 9.82 -2.52 39.20
N LYS A 120 10.52 -3.66 39.21
CA LYS A 120 11.75 -3.82 40.01
C LYS A 120 12.88 -2.99 39.40
N THR A 121 13.45 -2.09 40.19
CA THR A 121 14.54 -1.19 39.75
C THR A 121 15.87 -1.50 40.42
N ASP A 122 15.87 -2.27 41.51
CA ASP A 122 17.07 -2.79 42.14
C ASP A 122 17.81 -3.74 41.18
N GLY A 123 19.05 -3.41 40.84
CA GLY A 123 19.85 -4.15 39.88
C GLY A 123 19.45 -3.95 38.40
N ALA A 124 18.68 -2.90 38.07
CA ALA A 124 18.37 -2.58 36.68
C ALA A 124 19.66 -2.42 35.84
N ASP A 125 19.69 -3.03 34.65
CA ASP A 125 20.82 -2.91 33.73
C ASP A 125 20.92 -1.48 33.19
N THR A 126 21.78 -0.67 33.81
CA THR A 126 21.98 0.73 33.41
C THR A 126 22.77 0.89 32.11
N SER A 127 23.36 -0.19 31.57
CA SER A 127 24.10 -0.13 30.30
C SER A 127 23.21 0.22 29.11
N VAL A 128 21.89 -0.01 29.22
CA VAL A 128 20.89 0.38 28.22
C VAL A 128 20.85 1.89 27.94
N LEU A 129 21.37 2.70 28.87
CA LEU A 129 21.47 4.16 28.72
C LEU A 129 22.71 4.58 27.91
N ASN A 130 23.73 3.72 27.76
CA ASN A 130 25.00 4.06 27.07
C ASN A 130 24.81 4.42 25.59
N LYS A 131 23.67 4.06 24.99
CA LYS A 131 23.29 4.47 23.64
C LYS A 131 22.98 5.97 23.52
N PHE A 132 22.76 6.66 24.63
CA PHE A 132 22.47 8.09 24.67
C PHE A 132 23.72 8.91 25.01
N ARG A 133 24.05 9.89 24.18
CA ARG A 133 25.23 10.76 24.36
C ARG A 133 25.17 11.59 25.64
N ASP A 134 23.96 11.90 26.09
CA ASP A 134 23.64 12.66 27.29
C ASP A 134 23.40 11.77 28.52
N ALA A 135 23.74 10.47 28.47
CA ALA A 135 23.52 9.54 29.59
C ALA A 135 24.16 9.97 30.91
N LYS A 136 25.19 10.82 30.88
CA LYS A 136 25.82 11.39 32.09
C LYS A 136 24.93 12.42 32.80
N GLN A 137 23.88 12.92 32.16
CA GLN A 137 22.99 13.94 32.73
C GLN A 137 21.87 13.34 33.61
N VAL A 138 21.67 12.02 33.58
CA VAL A 138 20.67 11.36 34.42
C VAL A 138 21.00 11.55 35.90
N SER A 139 20.00 11.94 36.69
CA SER A 139 20.15 12.02 38.15
C SER A 139 20.50 10.65 38.72
N ALA A 140 21.51 10.57 39.59
CA ALA A 140 21.96 9.31 40.17
C ALA A 140 20.83 8.53 40.87
N SER A 141 19.94 9.25 41.57
CA SER A 141 18.77 8.69 42.26
C SER A 141 17.69 8.14 41.33
N LEU A 142 17.63 8.56 40.07
CA LEU A 142 16.62 8.14 39.09
C LEU A 142 17.20 7.20 38.02
N LYS A 143 18.51 6.95 38.05
CA LYS A 143 19.22 6.22 36.98
C LYS A 143 18.67 4.82 36.74
N ASN A 144 18.38 4.10 37.82
CA ASN A 144 17.83 2.74 37.75
C ASN A 144 16.39 2.73 37.21
N ASP A 145 15.57 3.68 37.67
CA ASP A 145 14.20 3.84 37.18
C ASP A 145 14.20 4.19 35.68
N VAL A 146 15.02 5.14 35.25
CA VAL A 146 15.09 5.54 33.84
C VAL A 146 15.62 4.39 32.97
N ALA A 147 16.60 3.63 33.46
CA ALA A 147 17.08 2.44 32.76
C ALA A 147 15.97 1.39 32.60
N ALA A 148 15.20 1.11 33.66
CA ALA A 148 14.05 0.21 33.60
C ALA A 148 12.99 0.70 32.60
N ALA A 149 12.66 2.00 32.63
CA ALA A 149 11.71 2.61 31.71
C ALA A 149 12.14 2.51 30.23
N VAL A 150 13.44 2.67 29.95
CA VAL A 150 14.01 2.57 28.60
C VAL A 150 14.04 1.12 28.13
N LYS A 151 14.41 0.18 29.01
CA LYS A 151 14.43 -1.26 28.71
C LYS A 151 13.03 -1.77 28.33
N GLU A 152 12.02 -1.31 29.05
CA GLU A 152 10.61 -1.64 28.83
C GLU A 152 9.98 -0.88 27.63
N GLY A 153 10.74 -0.05 26.92
CA GLY A 153 10.25 0.71 25.76
C GLY A 153 9.22 1.80 26.10
N LEU A 154 9.04 2.11 27.39
CA LEU A 154 8.11 3.13 27.86
C LEU A 154 8.58 4.52 27.44
N PHE A 155 9.89 4.76 27.54
CA PHE A 155 10.55 5.98 27.10
C PHE A 155 11.61 5.68 26.03
N VAL A 156 11.62 6.51 24.98
CA VAL A 156 12.61 6.46 23.89
C VAL A 156 13.30 7.82 23.77
N GLY A 157 14.55 7.81 23.33
CA GLY A 157 15.31 9.05 23.10
C GLY A 157 15.02 9.70 21.75
N TYR A 158 15.48 10.94 21.61
CA TYR A 158 15.49 11.72 20.37
C TYR A 158 16.77 11.44 19.58
N GLY A 159 16.75 10.36 18.80
CA GLY A 159 17.94 9.91 18.08
C GLY A 159 19.03 9.45 19.04
N LYS A 160 20.12 10.22 19.16
CA LYS A 160 21.28 9.90 20.01
C LYS A 160 21.23 10.53 21.41
N THR A 161 20.17 11.26 21.78
CA THR A 161 20.00 11.85 23.12
C THR A 161 18.69 11.38 23.76
N PHE A 162 18.59 11.41 25.07
CA PHE A 162 17.35 11.09 25.79
C PHE A 162 16.56 12.35 26.21
N GLY A 163 17.27 13.43 26.53
CA GLY A 163 16.69 14.68 27.03
C GLY A 163 16.29 14.58 28.50
N PHE A 164 17.15 14.06 29.38
CA PHE A 164 16.79 13.72 30.77
C PHE A 164 16.14 14.88 31.54
N LYS A 165 16.65 16.10 31.34
CA LYS A 165 16.20 17.33 32.02
C LYS A 165 15.14 18.11 31.24
N ASP A 166 14.74 17.64 30.06
CA ASP A 166 13.73 18.35 29.28
C ASP A 166 12.37 18.27 29.99
N GLN A 167 11.65 19.38 29.99
CA GLN A 167 10.28 19.41 30.49
C GLN A 167 9.35 18.62 29.59
N MET A 168 8.43 17.89 30.21
CA MET A 168 7.37 17.16 29.52
C MET A 168 6.34 18.13 28.95
N THR A 169 5.93 17.84 27.72
CA THR A 169 4.82 18.50 27.02
C THR A 169 3.54 17.67 27.11
N ASP A 170 2.39 18.30 26.93
CA ASP A 170 1.09 17.60 26.93
C ASP A 170 1.03 16.44 25.93
N LYS A 171 1.63 16.59 24.75
CA LYS A 171 1.70 15.53 23.73
C LYS A 171 2.50 14.32 24.21
N GLN A 172 3.59 14.53 24.94
CA GLN A 172 4.38 13.44 25.50
C GLN A 172 3.65 12.76 26.64
N VAL A 173 2.95 13.53 27.48
CA VAL A 173 2.07 12.98 28.53
C VAL A 173 0.96 12.12 27.91
N GLN A 174 0.27 12.59 26.88
CA GLN A 174 -0.74 11.82 26.15
C GLN A 174 -0.17 10.53 25.54
N ALA A 175 1.02 10.60 24.94
CA ALA A 175 1.68 9.42 24.39
C ALA A 175 2.00 8.36 25.47
N ILE A 176 2.45 8.80 26.65
CA ILE A 176 2.68 7.91 27.79
C ILE A 176 1.35 7.37 28.34
N GLN A 177 0.33 8.22 28.46
CA GLN A 177 -1.01 7.82 28.87
C GLN A 177 -1.57 6.73 27.97
N TRP A 178 -1.45 6.87 26.65
CA TRP A 178 -1.87 5.84 25.70
C TRP A 178 -1.06 4.55 25.82
N LYS A 179 0.26 4.64 25.99
CA LYS A 179 1.10 3.45 26.23
C LYS A 179 0.68 2.71 27.51
N LEU A 180 0.39 3.43 28.58
CA LEU A 180 0.01 2.85 29.86
C LEU A 180 -1.43 2.33 29.87
N ALA A 181 -2.35 2.99 29.16
CA ALA A 181 -3.70 2.49 28.92
C ALA A 181 -3.66 1.19 28.11
N ALA A 182 -2.87 1.16 27.03
CA ALA A 182 -2.65 -0.04 26.22
C ALA A 182 -1.98 -1.16 27.04
N ARG A 183 -1.01 -0.85 27.91
CA ARG A 183 -0.38 -1.83 28.81
C ARG A 183 -1.32 -2.32 29.91
N LYS A 184 -2.20 -1.48 30.44
CA LYS A 184 -3.24 -1.89 31.41
C LYS A 184 -4.27 -2.81 30.76
N ALA A 185 -4.62 -2.56 29.51
CA ALA A 185 -5.42 -3.47 28.69
C ALA A 185 -4.70 -4.79 28.36
N GLN A 186 -3.38 -4.88 28.64
CA GLN A 186 -2.56 -6.09 28.51
C GLN A 186 -2.19 -6.72 29.87
N LYS A 187 -2.88 -6.39 30.99
CA LYS A 187 -2.71 -7.16 32.23
C LYS A 187 -2.85 -8.65 31.90
N PRO A 188 -2.03 -9.54 32.48
CA PRO A 188 -2.24 -10.97 32.33
C PRO A 188 -3.61 -11.28 32.94
N VAL A 189 -4.58 -11.44 32.05
CA VAL A 189 -5.77 -12.21 32.33
C VAL A 189 -5.20 -13.57 32.75
N GLU A 190 -5.62 -14.08 33.91
CA GLU A 190 -5.41 -15.49 34.21
C GLU A 190 -5.70 -16.26 32.93
N LYS A 191 -4.76 -17.09 32.45
CA LYS A 191 -4.94 -17.86 31.22
C LYS A 191 -6.32 -18.50 31.28
N SER A 192 -7.31 -17.90 30.62
CA SER A 192 -8.57 -18.58 30.46
C SER A 192 -8.25 -19.80 29.62
N ALA A 193 -8.91 -20.92 29.92
CA ALA A 193 -8.75 -22.13 29.14
C ALA A 193 -8.82 -21.73 27.67
N ALA A 194 -7.72 -21.96 26.93
CA ALA A 194 -7.63 -21.57 25.53
C ALA A 194 -8.87 -22.13 24.81
N LEU A 195 -9.58 -21.28 24.05
CA LEU A 195 -10.70 -21.74 23.23
C LEU A 195 -10.20 -22.94 22.41
N ASN A 196 -10.80 -24.10 22.66
CA ASN A 196 -10.39 -25.35 22.03
C ASN A 196 -11.03 -25.44 20.64
N ILE A 197 -10.50 -24.64 19.71
CA ILE A 197 -10.95 -24.60 18.32
C ILE A 197 -10.27 -25.72 17.55
N LYS A 198 -11.06 -26.53 16.83
CA LYS A 198 -10.53 -27.60 16.00
C LYS A 198 -9.81 -27.03 14.78
N LEU A 199 -8.47 -26.99 14.85
CA LEU A 199 -7.58 -26.52 13.79
C LEU A 199 -6.65 -27.62 13.30
N GLY A 200 -6.09 -27.38 12.12
CA GLY A 200 -5.03 -28.18 11.55
C GLY A 200 -5.37 -28.60 10.13
N VAL A 201 -4.40 -28.40 9.25
CA VAL A 201 -4.45 -28.92 7.89
C VAL A 201 -3.13 -29.62 7.58
N GLU A 202 -3.23 -30.84 7.07
CA GLU A 202 -2.06 -31.63 6.69
C GLU A 202 -1.13 -30.84 5.76
N GLY A 203 0.17 -30.88 6.07
CA GLY A 203 1.23 -30.18 5.33
C GLY A 203 1.54 -28.77 5.84
N TYR A 204 0.70 -28.20 6.70
CA TYR A 204 0.91 -26.89 7.30
C TYR A 204 1.49 -27.00 8.71
N VAL A 205 2.38 -26.08 9.07
CA VAL A 205 3.07 -26.05 10.39
C VAL A 205 2.82 -24.77 11.19
N GLY A 206 2.21 -23.77 10.57
CA GLY A 206 1.91 -22.49 11.19
C GLY A 206 3.10 -21.53 11.23
N SER A 207 2.79 -20.24 11.29
CA SER A 207 3.76 -19.14 11.18
C SER A 207 4.76 -19.10 12.34
N GLU A 208 4.38 -19.59 13.52
CA GLU A 208 5.27 -19.69 14.68
C GLU A 208 6.45 -20.64 14.42
N ALA A 209 6.22 -21.75 13.70
CA ALA A 209 7.29 -22.67 13.33
C ALA A 209 8.33 -21.99 12.43
N CYS A 210 7.88 -21.15 11.49
CA CYS A 210 8.74 -20.35 10.61
C CYS A 210 9.61 -19.37 11.42
N GLY A 211 9.04 -18.75 12.45
CA GLY A 211 9.72 -17.76 13.30
C GLY A 211 10.94 -18.29 14.05
N LYS A 212 11.04 -19.61 14.26
CA LYS A 212 12.18 -20.26 14.90
C LYS A 212 13.47 -20.12 14.09
N CYS A 213 13.36 -20.11 12.75
CA CYS A 213 14.50 -19.94 11.84
C CYS A 213 14.52 -18.56 11.15
N HIS A 214 13.36 -17.94 10.95
CA HIS A 214 13.19 -16.67 10.23
C HIS A 214 12.69 -15.54 11.13
N ALA A 215 13.39 -15.31 12.25
CA ALA A 215 12.97 -14.40 13.31
C ALA A 215 12.63 -12.97 12.84
N ASP A 216 13.44 -12.37 11.97
CA ASP A 216 13.23 -10.99 11.48
C ASP A 216 11.98 -10.87 10.59
N ALA A 217 11.80 -11.85 9.69
CA ALA A 217 10.64 -11.90 8.80
C ALA A 217 9.37 -12.13 9.62
N TYR A 218 9.40 -13.06 10.58
CA TYR A 218 8.28 -13.31 11.48
C TYR A 218 7.93 -12.08 12.32
N LYS A 219 8.92 -11.44 12.94
CA LYS A 219 8.73 -10.25 13.77
C LYS A 219 8.07 -9.10 12.99
N SER A 220 8.53 -8.85 11.77
CA SER A 220 7.99 -7.78 10.94
C SER A 220 6.63 -8.12 10.33
N TRP A 221 6.43 -9.36 9.86
CA TRP A 221 5.13 -9.87 9.43
C TRP A 221 4.08 -9.71 10.53
N ASN A 222 4.42 -10.06 11.77
CA ASN A 222 3.51 -10.02 12.91
C ASN A 222 3.03 -8.59 13.24
N GLN A 223 3.72 -7.56 12.74
CA GLN A 223 3.31 -6.17 12.88
C GLN A 223 2.30 -5.72 11.81
N THR A 224 2.19 -6.46 10.71
CA THR A 224 1.32 -6.11 9.57
C THR A 224 -0.16 -6.32 9.88
N ALA A 225 -1.02 -5.86 8.97
CA ALA A 225 -2.46 -6.16 9.00
C ALA A 225 -2.78 -7.61 8.59
N HIS A 226 -1.89 -8.30 7.86
CA HIS A 226 -2.06 -9.69 7.44
C HIS A 226 -2.09 -10.64 8.64
N SER A 227 -1.16 -10.49 9.60
CA SER A 227 -1.14 -11.29 10.82
C SER A 227 -2.34 -11.06 11.74
N LYS A 228 -3.11 -9.99 11.50
CA LYS A 228 -4.26 -9.55 12.32
C LYS A 228 -5.59 -9.69 11.59
N MET A 229 -5.62 -10.32 10.41
CA MET A 229 -6.85 -10.45 9.62
C MET A 229 -7.89 -11.29 10.37
N GLY A 230 -7.47 -12.42 10.93
CA GLY A 230 -8.19 -13.16 11.96
C GLY A 230 -7.57 -12.86 13.33
N GLN A 231 -8.39 -12.72 14.37
CA GLN A 231 -7.87 -12.58 15.74
C GLN A 231 -8.81 -13.29 16.71
N ILE A 232 -8.31 -14.35 17.36
CA ILE A 232 -9.03 -15.06 18.42
C ILE A 232 -9.29 -14.08 19.57
N ILE A 233 -10.51 -14.08 20.07
CA ILE A 233 -10.91 -13.26 21.22
C ILE A 233 -10.81 -14.16 22.45
N THR A 234 -9.80 -13.92 23.28
CA THR A 234 -9.69 -14.54 24.60
C THR A 234 -10.23 -13.60 25.67
N ASP A 235 -10.48 -14.10 26.88
CA ASP A 235 -10.90 -13.24 27.99
C ASP A 235 -9.87 -12.13 28.20
N GLY A 236 -10.35 -10.90 28.39
CA GLY A 236 -9.58 -9.65 28.51
C GLY A 236 -8.75 -9.22 27.29
N VAL A 237 -8.91 -9.87 26.12
CA VAL A 237 -8.38 -9.42 24.81
C VAL A 237 -9.51 -8.91 23.93
N VAL A 238 -10.44 -8.22 24.57
CA VAL A 238 -11.42 -7.44 23.86
C VAL A 238 -10.72 -6.18 23.42
N VAL A 239 -10.88 -5.79 22.15
CA VAL A 239 -10.57 -4.44 21.67
C VAL A 239 -11.03 -3.47 22.77
N PRO A 240 -10.15 -2.70 23.45
CA PRO A 240 -10.48 -1.95 24.68
C PRO A 240 -11.74 -1.08 24.56
N GLU A 241 -12.08 -0.74 23.34
CA GLU A 241 -13.27 -0.05 22.89
C GLU A 241 -14.54 -0.92 22.81
N ILE A 242 -14.60 -2.14 23.35
CA ILE A 242 -15.84 -2.95 23.38
C ILE A 242 -16.01 -3.50 24.79
N ASN A 243 -17.07 -3.08 25.49
CA ASN A 243 -17.37 -3.55 26.84
C ASN A 243 -18.47 -4.62 26.80
N TRP A 244 -18.11 -5.90 26.75
CA TRP A 244 -19.11 -6.97 26.81
C TRP A 244 -19.70 -7.05 28.22
N SER A 245 -20.93 -6.57 28.39
CA SER A 245 -21.77 -6.99 29.51
C SER A 245 -22.86 -7.89 28.98
N THR A 246 -22.98 -9.10 29.53
CA THR A 246 -24.12 -9.99 29.26
C THR A 246 -25.29 -9.50 30.11
N GLN A 247 -26.02 -8.49 29.64
CA GLN A 247 -27.34 -8.21 30.21
C GLN A 247 -28.37 -9.10 29.51
N LEU A 248 -29.12 -9.87 30.30
CA LEU A 248 -30.30 -10.57 29.81
C LEU A 248 -31.42 -9.54 29.65
N THR A 249 -31.93 -9.39 28.44
CA THR A 249 -33.15 -8.60 28.15
C THR A 249 -34.25 -9.54 27.62
N THR A 250 -35.48 -9.05 27.47
CA THR A 250 -36.59 -9.83 26.90
C THR A 250 -36.99 -9.29 25.52
N THR A 251 -37.34 -10.19 24.60
CA THR A 251 -38.01 -9.87 23.32
C THR A 251 -39.22 -10.76 23.11
N LYS A 252 -40.11 -10.46 22.15
CA LYS A 252 -41.28 -11.30 21.86
C LYS A 252 -40.99 -12.24 20.68
N ASP A 253 -41.44 -13.50 20.78
CA ASP A 253 -41.38 -14.44 19.67
C ASP A 253 -42.48 -14.16 18.62
N LYS A 254 -42.57 -15.03 17.61
CA LYS A 254 -43.52 -14.88 16.50
C LYS A 254 -44.99 -15.04 16.94
N ASP A 255 -45.20 -15.62 18.12
CA ASP A 255 -46.49 -15.89 18.74
C ASP A 255 -46.76 -14.90 19.90
N GLY A 256 -45.90 -13.88 20.06
CA GLY A 256 -46.06 -12.81 21.04
C GLY A 256 -45.52 -13.12 22.45
N LYS A 257 -44.89 -14.28 22.66
CA LYS A 257 -44.37 -14.72 23.97
C LYS A 257 -43.02 -14.07 24.27
N GLU A 258 -42.84 -13.57 25.49
CA GLU A 258 -41.55 -13.05 25.93
C GLU A 258 -40.50 -14.17 26.07
N ILE A 259 -39.34 -13.96 25.46
CA ILE A 259 -38.18 -14.84 25.49
C ILE A 259 -36.93 -14.04 25.91
N PRO A 260 -36.07 -14.62 26.77
CA PRO A 260 -34.82 -13.98 27.14
C PRO A 260 -33.83 -13.95 25.97
N ILE A 261 -33.13 -12.83 25.80
CA ILE A 261 -32.06 -12.65 24.82
C ILE A 261 -30.86 -11.98 25.49
N GLN A 262 -29.66 -12.46 25.15
CA GLN A 262 -28.43 -11.78 25.54
C GLN A 262 -28.30 -10.49 24.73
N GLN A 263 -28.09 -9.37 25.41
CA GLN A 263 -27.81 -8.10 24.76
C GLN A 263 -26.32 -7.81 24.90
N PHE A 264 -25.65 -7.61 23.77
CA PHE A 264 -24.28 -7.14 23.75
C PHE A 264 -24.31 -5.61 23.74
N ASP A 265 -23.71 -4.98 24.74
CA ASP A 265 -23.41 -3.55 24.72
C ASP A 265 -22.08 -3.35 23.99
N LEU A 266 -22.15 -2.70 22.84
CA LEU A 266 -21.00 -2.42 22.01
C LEU A 266 -20.78 -0.91 21.94
N ASN A 267 -20.38 -0.28 23.04
CA ASN A 267 -20.28 1.19 23.17
C ASN A 267 -21.62 1.90 22.89
N GLY A 268 -22.69 1.50 23.56
CA GLY A 268 -24.01 2.10 23.45
C GLY A 268 -24.85 1.56 22.30
N LEU A 269 -24.29 0.71 21.43
CA LEU A 269 -25.10 -0.10 20.52
C LEU A 269 -25.59 -1.34 21.25
N LYS A 270 -26.90 -1.37 21.47
CA LYS A 270 -27.65 -2.51 21.97
C LYS A 270 -28.02 -3.43 20.81
N VAL A 271 -27.23 -4.49 20.58
CA VAL A 271 -27.57 -5.48 19.56
C VAL A 271 -28.54 -6.51 20.18
N PRO A 272 -29.79 -6.65 19.67
CA PRO A 272 -30.70 -7.66 20.17
C PRO A 272 -30.11 -9.05 19.91
N GLY A 273 -30.01 -9.87 20.96
CA GLY A 273 -29.70 -11.28 20.84
C GLY A 273 -30.71 -11.94 19.92
N LEU A 274 -30.22 -12.36 18.76
CA LEU A 274 -30.98 -13.17 17.82
C LEU A 274 -31.44 -14.42 18.58
N LYS A 275 -32.73 -14.76 18.47
CA LYS A 275 -33.47 -15.73 19.33
C LYS A 275 -32.61 -16.93 19.74
N GLN A 276 -32.50 -17.16 21.05
CA GLN A 276 -31.89 -18.30 21.75
C GLN A 276 -30.74 -19.03 21.02
N THR A 277 -29.52 -18.79 21.46
CA THR A 277 -28.42 -19.79 21.48
C THR A 277 -27.33 -19.29 22.44
N ASN A 278 -26.54 -20.21 23.02
CA ASN A 278 -25.61 -20.01 24.14
C ASN A 278 -24.37 -19.13 23.81
N TYR A 279 -24.52 -18.02 23.09
CA TYR A 279 -23.41 -17.16 22.68
C TYR A 279 -22.94 -16.23 23.81
N ALA A 280 -22.12 -16.69 24.74
CA ALA A 280 -21.63 -15.81 25.81
C ALA A 280 -20.69 -14.68 25.29
N LYS A 281 -19.94 -14.93 24.22
CA LYS A 281 -18.95 -14.01 23.61
C LYS A 281 -18.59 -14.43 22.18
N PRO A 282 -18.11 -13.52 21.33
CA PRO A 282 -17.53 -13.90 20.04
C PRO A 282 -16.24 -14.74 20.21
N VAL A 283 -16.00 -15.66 19.28
CA VAL A 283 -14.83 -16.56 19.23
C VAL A 283 -13.62 -15.84 18.64
N PHE A 284 -13.82 -15.10 17.55
CA PHE A 284 -12.77 -14.33 16.90
C PHE A 284 -13.35 -13.15 16.11
N THR A 285 -12.45 -12.28 15.64
CA THR A 285 -12.78 -11.21 14.70
C THR A 285 -12.18 -11.43 13.32
N ILE A 286 -12.84 -10.87 12.31
CA ILE A 286 -12.35 -10.77 10.93
C ILE A 286 -12.19 -9.29 10.58
N GLY A 287 -11.00 -8.90 10.13
CA GLY A 287 -10.68 -7.55 9.68
C GLY A 287 -9.97 -6.69 10.73
N SER A 288 -9.02 -5.86 10.28
CA SER A 288 -8.06 -5.17 11.15
C SER A 288 -7.77 -3.71 10.82
N VAL A 289 -8.17 -3.20 9.64
CA VAL A 289 -7.86 -1.83 9.21
C VAL A 289 -9.13 -0.98 9.08
N HIS A 290 -9.97 -1.30 8.09
CA HIS A 290 -11.15 -0.49 7.73
C HIS A 290 -12.41 -0.90 8.46
N LYS A 291 -12.50 -2.18 8.84
CA LYS A 291 -13.64 -2.76 9.51
C LYS A 291 -13.27 -4.02 10.26
N GLN A 292 -14.13 -4.39 11.18
CA GLN A 292 -14.03 -5.59 12.00
C GLN A 292 -15.40 -6.23 12.14
N ARG A 293 -15.45 -7.54 11.89
CA ARG A 293 -16.63 -8.40 12.06
C ARG A 293 -16.40 -9.35 13.20
N PHE A 294 -17.48 -9.76 13.84
CA PHE A 294 -17.46 -10.58 15.04
C PHE A 294 -18.09 -11.93 14.73
N VAL A 295 -17.38 -13.00 15.05
CA VAL A 295 -17.79 -14.37 14.74
C VAL A 295 -18.14 -15.11 16.01
N PHE A 296 -19.27 -15.81 16.01
CA PHE A 296 -19.85 -16.48 17.15
C PHE A 296 -20.04 -17.97 16.83
N ASP A 297 -19.90 -18.83 17.84
CA ASP A 297 -20.15 -20.27 17.74
C ASP A 297 -21.61 -20.59 18.05
N THR A 298 -22.31 -21.21 17.08
CA THR A 298 -23.73 -21.57 17.23
C THR A 298 -23.98 -22.63 18.30
N ASN A 299 -22.94 -23.29 18.81
CA ASN A 299 -23.01 -24.40 19.75
C ASN A 299 -23.97 -25.51 19.28
N LYS A 300 -24.06 -25.69 17.95
CA LYS A 300 -24.99 -26.61 17.30
C LYS A 300 -24.73 -28.07 17.68
N ASP A 301 -23.48 -28.38 17.98
CA ASP A 301 -23.03 -29.71 18.40
C ASP A 301 -23.31 -29.99 19.89
N GLY A 302 -23.73 -28.97 20.66
CA GLY A 302 -24.09 -29.07 22.06
C GLY A 302 -22.91 -29.19 23.03
N ASP A 303 -21.68 -29.31 22.53
CA ASP A 303 -20.45 -29.40 23.32
C ASP A 303 -19.68 -28.07 23.31
N ALA A 304 -19.83 -27.29 24.38
CA ALA A 304 -19.11 -26.02 24.55
C ALA A 304 -17.59 -26.20 24.78
N ALA A 305 -17.09 -27.45 24.91
CA ALA A 305 -15.68 -27.73 25.15
C ALA A 305 -14.83 -27.86 23.88
N VAL A 306 -15.45 -27.99 22.69
CA VAL A 306 -14.75 -28.04 21.40
C VAL A 306 -15.52 -27.23 20.37
N ILE A 307 -14.88 -26.19 19.83
CA ILE A 307 -15.48 -25.34 18.79
C ILE A 307 -15.11 -25.91 17.42
N ASP A 308 -16.09 -26.46 16.68
CA ASP A 308 -15.92 -26.77 15.26
C ASP A 308 -16.08 -25.48 14.45
N VAL A 309 -15.09 -25.20 13.61
CA VAL A 309 -15.12 -24.03 12.74
C VAL A 309 -16.31 -24.08 11.78
N ASN A 310 -16.93 -25.24 11.54
CA ASN A 310 -18.05 -25.36 10.61
C ASN A 310 -19.39 -24.82 11.15
N ASP A 311 -19.47 -24.53 12.45
CA ASP A 311 -20.68 -24.13 13.17
C ASP A 311 -20.65 -22.66 13.64
N LEU A 312 -19.87 -21.82 12.96
CA LEU A 312 -19.74 -20.41 13.30
C LEU A 312 -20.59 -19.50 12.40
N VAL A 313 -20.87 -18.29 12.90
CA VAL A 313 -21.67 -17.29 12.21
C VAL A 313 -21.16 -15.86 12.44
N ILE A 314 -21.30 -15.00 11.44
CA ILE A 314 -20.92 -13.59 11.50
C ILE A 314 -22.10 -12.74 11.97
N LEU A 315 -21.85 -11.87 12.95
CA LEU A 315 -22.78 -10.86 13.45
C LEU A 315 -23.31 -9.98 12.31
N PRO A 316 -24.63 -9.71 12.22
CA PRO A 316 -25.22 -8.81 11.22
C PRO A 316 -24.82 -7.33 11.36
N GLN A 317 -23.93 -6.99 12.29
CA GLN A 317 -23.36 -5.66 12.49
C GLN A 317 -21.84 -5.73 12.39
N GLU A 318 -21.22 -4.70 11.81
CA GLU A 318 -19.77 -4.57 11.71
C GLU A 318 -19.29 -3.24 12.29
N TRP A 319 -18.09 -3.26 12.89
CA TRP A 319 -17.44 -2.06 13.39
C TRP A 319 -16.56 -1.48 12.29
N ILE A 320 -16.89 -0.29 11.80
CA ILE A 320 -16.11 0.39 10.77
C ILE A 320 -15.21 1.46 11.36
N ARG A 321 -14.03 1.61 10.77
CA ARG A 321 -13.06 2.67 11.03
C ARG A 321 -12.83 3.43 9.74
N PRO A 322 -13.74 4.36 9.38
CA PRO A 322 -13.59 5.16 8.19
C PRO A 322 -12.28 5.95 8.23
N ALA A 323 -11.70 6.15 7.05
CA ALA A 323 -10.61 7.11 6.91
C ALA A 323 -11.09 8.55 7.21
N TYR A 324 -10.15 9.50 7.33
CA TYR A 324 -10.43 10.94 7.45
C TYR A 324 -11.19 11.37 8.71
N ASN A 325 -10.87 10.80 9.88
CA ASN A 325 -11.40 11.23 11.18
C ASN A 325 -12.94 11.20 11.28
N GLN A 326 -13.65 10.42 10.45
CA GLN A 326 -15.11 10.34 10.51
C GLN A 326 -15.64 9.54 11.72
N GLY A 327 -14.75 9.19 12.66
CA GLY A 327 -15.05 8.41 13.85
C GLY A 327 -15.30 6.94 13.52
N ALA A 328 -14.82 6.06 14.39
CA ALA A 328 -15.21 4.67 14.35
C ALA A 328 -16.68 4.55 14.76
N LYS A 329 -17.44 3.68 14.09
CA LYS A 329 -18.88 3.52 14.36
C LYS A 329 -19.36 2.14 13.97
N TRP A 330 -20.51 1.76 14.51
CA TRP A 330 -21.24 0.60 14.05
C TRP A 330 -21.93 0.87 12.73
N GLN A 331 -21.96 -0.16 11.89
CA GLN A 331 -22.67 -0.18 10.63
C GLN A 331 -23.41 -1.51 10.47
N ASP A 332 -24.60 -1.42 9.90
CA ASP A 332 -25.34 -2.59 9.47
C ASP A 332 -24.57 -3.35 8.39
N TYR A 333 -24.21 -4.61 8.68
CA TYR A 333 -23.58 -5.51 7.71
C TYR A 333 -24.65 -6.28 6.93
N ASN A 334 -25.69 -6.75 7.62
CA ASN A 334 -26.86 -7.38 7.05
C ASN A 334 -28.05 -7.21 8.00
N SER A 335 -29.04 -6.41 7.60
CA SER A 335 -30.16 -5.98 8.45
C SER A 335 -31.03 -7.08 9.05
N THR A 336 -30.94 -8.34 8.59
CA THR A 336 -31.94 -9.38 8.91
C THR A 336 -31.41 -10.77 9.27
N SER A 337 -30.12 -11.08 9.06
CA SER A 337 -29.63 -12.46 9.32
C SER A 337 -28.13 -12.55 9.62
N TRP A 338 -27.78 -13.52 10.47
CA TRP A 338 -26.40 -13.98 10.64
C TRP A 338 -25.86 -14.53 9.32
N ASN A 339 -24.61 -14.23 9.00
CA ASN A 339 -23.98 -14.69 7.77
C ASN A 339 -23.07 -15.90 8.02
N ASP A 340 -23.02 -16.81 7.06
CA ASP A 340 -22.07 -17.94 7.09
C ASP A 340 -20.64 -17.41 6.96
N TRP A 341 -19.84 -17.61 8.01
CA TRP A 341 -18.45 -17.15 8.03
C TRP A 341 -17.56 -17.91 7.03
N LYS A 342 -17.92 -19.14 6.65
CA LYS A 342 -17.10 -20.01 5.80
C LYS A 342 -16.86 -19.39 4.43
N LYS A 343 -17.79 -18.54 3.95
CA LYS A 343 -17.64 -17.76 2.71
C LYS A 343 -16.40 -16.88 2.71
N CYS A 344 -15.92 -16.48 3.88
CA CYS A 344 -14.76 -15.62 4.06
C CYS A 344 -13.45 -16.40 4.27
N ALA A 345 -13.52 -17.74 4.41
CA ALA A 345 -12.44 -18.49 5.03
C ALA A 345 -11.13 -18.42 4.23
N GLY A 346 -11.19 -18.70 2.93
CA GLY A 346 -9.98 -18.77 2.09
C GLY A 346 -9.21 -17.47 1.93
N CYS A 347 -9.85 -16.31 2.12
CA CYS A 347 -9.19 -15.01 2.00
C CYS A 347 -8.67 -14.45 3.33
N HIS A 348 -9.15 -14.95 4.47
CA HIS A 348 -8.90 -14.37 5.79
C HIS A 348 -8.13 -15.27 6.75
N PHE A 349 -7.86 -16.52 6.34
CA PHE A 349 -7.19 -17.53 7.15
C PHE A 349 -6.13 -18.30 6.35
N THR A 350 -5.30 -19.07 7.06
CA THR A 350 -4.17 -19.79 6.46
C THR A 350 -4.39 -21.30 6.51
N GLY A 351 -3.93 -21.98 5.46
CA GLY A 351 -4.11 -23.42 5.31
C GLY A 351 -5.59 -23.78 5.30
N VAL A 352 -6.32 -23.25 4.31
CA VAL A 352 -7.77 -23.49 4.18
C VAL A 352 -8.02 -24.61 3.19
N LYS A 353 -8.64 -25.70 3.66
CA LYS A 353 -9.23 -26.72 2.78
C LYS A 353 -10.73 -26.52 2.73
N ALA A 354 -11.30 -26.41 1.54
CA ALA A 354 -12.73 -26.17 1.32
C ALA A 354 -13.34 -27.26 0.44
N ASP A 355 -14.40 -27.90 0.94
CA ASP A 355 -15.22 -28.84 0.19
C ASP A 355 -16.50 -28.13 -0.26
N VAL A 356 -16.62 -27.94 -1.58
CA VAL A 356 -17.75 -27.24 -2.21
C VAL A 356 -19.06 -28.02 -2.13
N VAL A 357 -18.99 -29.36 -2.03
CA VAL A 357 -20.17 -30.24 -1.97
C VAL A 357 -20.73 -30.24 -0.55
N THR A 358 -19.89 -30.53 0.43
CA THR A 358 -20.32 -30.57 1.84
C THR A 358 -20.40 -29.19 2.49
N LYS A 359 -19.85 -28.15 1.83
CA LYS A 359 -19.76 -26.77 2.34
C LYS A 359 -18.97 -26.67 3.65
N LYS A 360 -18.05 -27.60 3.86
CA LYS A 360 -17.18 -27.65 5.03
C LYS A 360 -15.82 -27.05 4.73
N VAL A 361 -15.21 -26.50 5.76
CA VAL A 361 -13.84 -25.97 5.71
C VAL A 361 -12.98 -26.55 6.84
N GLN A 362 -11.68 -26.62 6.59
CA GLN A 362 -10.63 -26.78 7.59
C GLN A 362 -9.73 -25.54 7.54
N VAL A 363 -9.15 -25.16 8.67
CA VAL A 363 -8.26 -24.00 8.80
C VAL A 363 -7.04 -24.40 9.63
N ASN A 364 -5.87 -23.89 9.27
CA ASN A 364 -4.65 -24.09 10.04
C ASN A 364 -4.34 -22.92 10.99
N GLU A 365 -4.49 -21.66 10.55
CA GLU A 365 -4.23 -20.49 11.39
C GLU A 365 -5.30 -19.40 11.24
N PHE A 366 -5.59 -18.73 12.36
CA PHE A 366 -6.49 -17.57 12.43
C PHE A 366 -5.81 -16.27 11.98
N ASN A 367 -5.16 -16.25 10.81
CA ASN A 367 -4.46 -15.08 10.26
C ASN A 367 -4.18 -15.27 8.75
N ILE A 368 -3.57 -14.26 8.11
CA ILE A 368 -2.83 -14.45 6.84
C ILE A 368 -1.34 -14.65 7.18
N GLY A 369 -1.00 -15.91 7.42
CA GLY A 369 0.27 -16.47 7.84
C GLY A 369 1.24 -16.68 6.70
N CYS A 370 2.44 -17.15 7.06
CA CYS A 370 3.52 -17.39 6.09
C CYS A 370 3.06 -18.31 4.96
N GLU A 371 2.36 -19.38 5.33
CA GLU A 371 1.97 -20.48 4.43
C GLU A 371 0.80 -20.10 3.50
N ALA A 372 0.13 -18.96 3.72
CA ALA A 372 -0.85 -18.42 2.75
C ALA A 372 -0.16 -17.92 1.48
N CYS A 373 1.07 -17.40 1.61
CA CYS A 373 1.87 -16.90 0.48
C CYS A 373 2.95 -17.90 0.04
N HIS A 374 3.46 -18.71 0.96
CA HIS A 374 4.58 -19.64 0.74
C HIS A 374 4.16 -21.11 0.58
N GLY A 375 2.87 -21.41 0.77
CA GLY A 375 2.32 -22.76 0.67
C GLY A 375 2.66 -23.61 1.91
N PRO A 376 2.27 -24.89 1.90
CA PRO A 376 2.49 -25.82 3.00
C PRO A 376 3.98 -25.99 3.29
N GLY A 377 4.40 -25.68 4.51
CA GLY A 377 5.81 -25.60 4.90
C GLY A 377 6.33 -26.82 5.64
N ALA A 378 5.54 -27.88 5.86
CA ALA A 378 5.94 -28.99 6.72
C ALA A 378 7.23 -29.70 6.27
N GLU A 379 7.42 -29.92 4.97
CA GLU A 379 8.64 -30.56 4.46
C GLU A 379 9.84 -29.61 4.59
N HIS A 380 9.67 -28.34 4.23
CA HIS A 380 10.69 -27.31 4.40
C HIS A 380 11.12 -27.14 5.87
N ALA A 381 10.17 -27.07 6.79
CA ALA A 381 10.44 -26.91 8.21
C ALA A 381 11.24 -28.08 8.81
N LYS A 382 11.07 -29.29 8.25
CA LYS A 382 11.82 -30.49 8.66
C LYS A 382 13.23 -30.58 8.05
N THR A 383 13.39 -30.13 6.81
CA THR A 383 14.59 -30.39 6.00
C THR A 383 15.47 -29.16 5.76
N ALA A 384 14.93 -27.96 6.00
CA ALA A 384 15.47 -26.68 5.56
C ALA A 384 15.68 -26.54 4.04
N ASP A 385 15.13 -27.46 3.23
CA ASP A 385 15.27 -27.43 1.77
C ASP A 385 14.44 -26.28 1.18
N LYS A 386 15.11 -25.37 0.47
CA LYS A 386 14.49 -24.19 -0.16
C LYS A 386 13.60 -24.54 -1.35
N THR A 387 13.76 -25.72 -1.94
CA THR A 387 12.89 -26.19 -3.03
C THR A 387 11.52 -26.67 -2.53
N LYS A 388 11.39 -26.90 -1.22
CA LYS A 388 10.17 -27.39 -0.55
C LYS A 388 9.31 -26.28 0.04
N ILE A 389 9.57 -25.03 -0.36
CA ILE A 389 8.77 -23.87 0.01
C ILE A 389 8.65 -22.94 -1.18
N TYR A 390 7.45 -22.41 -1.41
CA TYR A 390 7.21 -21.57 -2.58
C TYR A 390 7.80 -20.17 -2.37
N LYS A 391 8.47 -19.64 -3.40
CA LYS A 391 8.91 -18.25 -3.46
C LYS A 391 8.81 -17.77 -4.90
N SER A 392 8.04 -16.71 -5.12
CA SER A 392 7.84 -16.12 -6.44
C SER A 392 7.65 -14.61 -6.34
N ALA A 393 7.97 -13.92 -7.43
CA ALA A 393 7.65 -12.51 -7.60
C ALA A 393 6.35 -12.27 -8.38
N ASN A 394 5.62 -13.33 -8.75
CA ASN A 394 4.33 -13.19 -9.44
C ASN A 394 3.26 -12.54 -8.56
N GLY A 395 2.18 -12.06 -9.19
CA GLY A 395 1.03 -11.50 -8.48
C GLY A 395 0.04 -12.53 -7.94
N ASN A 396 0.28 -13.83 -8.15
CA ASN A 396 -0.73 -14.88 -7.99
C ASN A 396 -1.12 -15.05 -6.52
N ALA A 397 -0.14 -15.19 -5.63
CA ALA A 397 -0.38 -15.33 -4.19
C ALA A 397 -1.19 -14.16 -3.61
N CYS A 398 -1.04 -12.96 -4.17
CA CYS A 398 -1.84 -11.80 -3.78
C CYS A 398 -3.25 -11.85 -4.38
N GLY A 399 -3.35 -12.20 -5.66
CA GLY A 399 -4.60 -12.25 -6.43
C GLY A 399 -5.59 -13.31 -5.99
N GLN A 400 -5.17 -14.28 -5.16
CA GLN A 400 -6.08 -15.26 -4.55
C GLN A 400 -7.05 -14.63 -3.55
N CYS A 401 -6.62 -13.56 -2.88
CA CYS A 401 -7.42 -12.88 -1.85
C CYS A 401 -7.80 -11.45 -2.26
N HIS A 402 -6.90 -10.73 -2.95
CA HIS A 402 -7.14 -9.37 -3.42
C HIS A 402 -7.95 -9.32 -4.72
N THR A 403 -8.95 -10.19 -4.79
CA THR A 403 -9.88 -10.32 -5.90
C THR A 403 -11.31 -10.44 -5.39
N ARG A 404 -12.29 -10.32 -6.29
CA ARG A 404 -13.71 -10.49 -5.99
C ARG A 404 -14.33 -11.46 -6.99
N GLY A 405 -15.31 -12.24 -6.55
CA GLY A 405 -15.98 -13.24 -7.36
C GLY A 405 -16.53 -14.37 -6.50
N TRP A 406 -16.86 -15.47 -7.16
CA TRP A 406 -17.44 -16.66 -6.53
C TRP A 406 -16.90 -17.93 -7.14
N ASN A 407 -16.81 -19.00 -6.34
CA ASN A 407 -16.38 -20.30 -6.83
C ASN A 407 -17.32 -20.85 -7.93
N ASP A 408 -18.62 -20.68 -7.72
CA ASP A 408 -19.68 -20.93 -8.68
C ASP A 408 -20.69 -19.78 -8.54
N TYR A 409 -20.98 -19.11 -9.65
CA TYR A 409 -21.84 -17.93 -9.64
C TYR A 409 -23.33 -18.26 -9.40
N LYS A 410 -23.78 -19.48 -9.71
CA LYS A 410 -25.15 -19.94 -9.45
C LYS A 410 -25.32 -20.32 -7.99
N THR A 411 -24.39 -21.10 -7.43
CA THR A 411 -24.54 -21.64 -6.08
C THR A 411 -23.96 -20.74 -5.00
N LYS A 412 -23.01 -19.85 -5.34
CA LYS A 412 -22.40 -18.84 -4.47
C LYS A 412 -21.98 -19.39 -3.10
N VAL A 413 -21.30 -20.53 -3.13
CA VAL A 413 -20.92 -21.26 -1.91
C VAL A 413 -19.77 -20.55 -1.20
N PHE A 414 -18.72 -20.17 -1.94
CA PHE A 414 -17.55 -19.48 -1.43
C PHE A 414 -17.23 -18.23 -2.25
N GLU A 415 -16.80 -17.15 -1.57
CA GLU A 415 -16.36 -15.89 -2.19
C GLU A 415 -14.87 -15.94 -2.59
N PHE A 416 -14.19 -17.05 -2.34
CA PHE A 416 -12.78 -17.28 -2.63
C PHE A 416 -12.58 -18.47 -3.57
N ILE A 417 -11.38 -18.59 -4.12
CA ILE A 417 -10.99 -19.72 -4.98
C ILE A 417 -10.71 -20.94 -4.09
N PRO A 418 -11.54 -22.01 -4.14
CA PRO A 418 -11.38 -23.14 -3.22
C PRO A 418 -10.05 -23.86 -3.43
N ASN A 419 -9.31 -24.06 -2.34
CA ASN A 419 -8.04 -24.79 -2.32
C ASN A 419 -6.96 -24.22 -3.27
N ALA A 420 -6.99 -22.91 -3.54
CA ALA A 420 -5.95 -22.25 -4.30
C ALA A 420 -4.60 -22.30 -3.57
N MET A 421 -3.55 -22.62 -4.31
CA MET A 421 -2.18 -22.60 -3.84
C MET A 421 -1.48 -21.35 -4.34
N PRO A 422 -0.45 -20.82 -3.65
CA PRO A 422 0.18 -19.53 -4.00
C PRO A 422 0.85 -19.49 -5.39
N TRP A 423 1.07 -20.64 -6.03
CA TRP A 423 1.54 -20.76 -7.40
C TRP A 423 0.44 -20.75 -8.46
N ASP A 424 -0.81 -21.05 -8.07
CA ASP A 424 -1.95 -21.09 -8.99
C ASP A 424 -2.26 -19.68 -9.49
N ASP A 425 -2.35 -19.53 -10.81
CA ASP A 425 -2.73 -18.27 -11.44
C ASP A 425 -4.24 -18.04 -11.28
N PRO A 426 -4.67 -17.00 -10.54
CA PRO A 426 -6.09 -16.72 -10.34
C PRO A 426 -6.85 -16.57 -11.67
N ALA A 427 -6.19 -16.07 -12.72
CA ALA A 427 -6.82 -15.92 -14.03
C ALA A 427 -7.03 -17.25 -14.78
N LYS A 428 -6.43 -18.36 -14.33
CA LYS A 428 -6.46 -19.66 -15.00
C LYS A 428 -7.29 -20.73 -14.28
N VAL A 429 -7.83 -20.43 -13.10
CA VAL A 429 -8.69 -21.35 -12.32
C VAL A 429 -10.18 -21.16 -12.66
N THR A 430 -10.48 -20.94 -13.94
CA THR A 430 -11.83 -20.59 -14.42
C THR A 430 -12.87 -21.69 -14.23
N ASP A 431 -12.43 -22.93 -14.03
CA ASP A 431 -13.24 -24.10 -13.66
C ASP A 431 -13.70 -24.07 -12.19
N LYS A 432 -13.02 -23.27 -11.34
CA LYS A 432 -13.24 -23.22 -9.89
C LYS A 432 -13.72 -21.88 -9.38
N TYR A 433 -13.61 -20.83 -10.20
CA TYR A 433 -13.88 -19.46 -9.78
C TYR A 433 -14.19 -18.55 -10.97
N THR A 434 -15.15 -17.65 -10.79
CA THR A 434 -15.45 -16.57 -11.75
C THR A 434 -15.21 -15.24 -11.08
N HIS A 435 -14.26 -14.45 -11.60
CA HIS A 435 -14.00 -13.13 -11.06
C HIS A 435 -15.16 -12.16 -11.36
N ALA A 436 -15.29 -11.11 -10.57
CA ALA A 436 -16.15 -9.99 -10.90
C ALA A 436 -15.70 -9.36 -12.23
N GLY A 437 -16.66 -9.04 -13.09
CA GLY A 437 -16.46 -8.51 -14.44
C GLY A 437 -16.44 -9.58 -15.54
N GLU A 438 -16.12 -10.83 -15.22
CA GLU A 438 -16.04 -11.91 -16.20
C GLU A 438 -17.44 -12.44 -16.53
N GLY A 439 -17.73 -12.61 -17.84
CA GLY A 439 -19.02 -13.13 -18.29
C GLY A 439 -20.24 -12.31 -17.84
N GLY A 440 -20.06 -11.03 -17.49
CA GLY A 440 -21.13 -10.18 -16.95
C GLY A 440 -21.41 -10.37 -15.45
N ASN A 441 -20.59 -11.15 -14.74
CA ASN A 441 -20.70 -11.34 -13.30
C ASN A 441 -20.38 -10.05 -12.53
N GLU A 442 -21.16 -9.71 -11.50
CA GLU A 442 -20.85 -8.63 -10.54
C GLU A 442 -20.37 -7.32 -11.20
N LEU A 443 -20.98 -6.90 -12.32
CA LEU A 443 -20.59 -5.67 -13.01
C LEU A 443 -20.68 -4.43 -12.10
N ASP A 444 -21.60 -4.45 -11.14
CA ASP A 444 -21.75 -3.41 -10.12
C ASP A 444 -20.57 -3.28 -9.14
N ALA A 445 -19.59 -4.20 -9.23
CA ALA A 445 -18.30 -4.09 -8.58
C ALA A 445 -17.35 -3.08 -9.26
N PHE A 446 -17.74 -2.50 -10.40
CA PHE A 446 -16.97 -1.49 -11.13
C PHE A 446 -17.81 -0.24 -11.37
N TRP A 447 -17.15 0.91 -11.48
CA TRP A 447 -17.85 2.16 -11.77
C TRP A 447 -18.51 2.13 -13.16
N GLY A 448 -19.73 2.65 -13.26
CA GLY A 448 -20.52 2.57 -14.49
C GLY A 448 -20.95 1.15 -14.91
N ASN A 449 -20.79 0.15 -14.04
CA ASN A 449 -21.04 -1.27 -14.34
C ASN A 449 -20.20 -1.80 -15.52
N ASP A 450 -18.99 -1.26 -15.71
CA ASP A 450 -18.06 -1.66 -16.78
C ASP A 450 -16.73 -2.08 -16.16
N PRO A 451 -16.27 -3.33 -16.36
CA PRO A 451 -15.01 -3.83 -15.80
C PRO A 451 -13.76 -3.09 -16.29
N LYS A 452 -13.86 -2.28 -17.36
CA LYS A 452 -12.80 -1.38 -17.81
C LYS A 452 -12.60 -0.16 -16.91
N ASN A 453 -13.58 0.16 -16.06
CA ASN A 453 -13.49 1.27 -15.12
C ASN A 453 -12.87 0.81 -13.79
N PRO A 454 -12.41 1.75 -12.95
CA PRO A 454 -11.87 1.40 -11.63
C PRO A 454 -12.87 0.58 -10.80
N SER A 455 -12.33 -0.30 -9.97
CA SER A 455 -13.12 -1.03 -8.99
C SER A 455 -13.86 -0.10 -8.02
N LYS A 456 -15.06 -0.53 -7.62
CA LYS A 456 -15.97 0.20 -6.75
C LYS A 456 -16.11 -0.44 -5.36
N LYS A 457 -15.94 -1.76 -5.24
CA LYS A 457 -16.11 -2.52 -3.99
C LYS A 457 -14.75 -2.92 -3.38
N HIS A 458 -14.82 -3.66 -2.28
CA HIS A 458 -13.67 -4.08 -1.49
C HIS A 458 -12.89 -5.20 -2.20
N HIS A 459 -11.56 -5.22 -1.94
CA HIS A 459 -10.56 -6.22 -2.35
C HIS A 459 -10.52 -6.57 -3.85
N GLN A 460 -10.45 -5.57 -4.72
CA GLN A 460 -10.35 -5.78 -6.18
C GLN A 460 -9.02 -5.33 -6.79
N GLN A 461 -7.96 -5.19 -5.96
CA GLN A 461 -6.67 -4.66 -6.43
C GLN A 461 -6.06 -5.52 -7.55
N TYR A 462 -6.24 -6.84 -7.53
CA TYR A 462 -5.80 -7.72 -8.60
C TYR A 462 -6.58 -7.49 -9.90
N LEU A 463 -7.89 -7.26 -9.81
CA LEU A 463 -8.75 -6.98 -10.97
C LEU A 463 -8.43 -5.64 -11.62
N ASP A 464 -8.10 -4.64 -10.81
CA ASP A 464 -7.56 -3.37 -11.29
C ASP A 464 -6.18 -3.58 -11.95
N TRP A 465 -5.24 -4.20 -11.22
CA TRP A 465 -3.84 -4.37 -11.64
C TRP A 465 -3.68 -5.16 -12.94
N ARG A 466 -4.41 -6.28 -13.11
CA ARG A 466 -4.26 -7.17 -14.27
C ARG A 466 -4.63 -6.51 -15.60
N GLN A 467 -5.31 -5.36 -15.55
CA GLN A 467 -5.69 -4.57 -16.73
C GLN A 467 -4.68 -3.45 -17.05
N THR A 468 -3.58 -3.36 -16.29
CA THR A 468 -2.62 -2.26 -16.40
C THR A 468 -1.37 -2.72 -17.13
N GLY A 469 -0.66 -1.75 -17.72
CA GLY A 469 0.67 -2.01 -18.29
C GLY A 469 1.62 -2.62 -17.26
N HIS A 470 1.50 -2.32 -15.96
CA HIS A 470 2.32 -2.98 -14.94
C HIS A 470 2.22 -4.51 -14.98
N ALA A 471 1.04 -5.07 -15.26
CA ALA A 471 0.88 -6.52 -15.36
C ALA A 471 1.53 -7.11 -16.61
N THR A 472 1.43 -6.42 -17.75
CA THR A 472 1.77 -6.97 -19.08
C THR A 472 3.13 -6.52 -19.62
N ILE A 473 3.73 -5.46 -19.04
CA ILE A 473 4.88 -4.76 -19.63
C ILE A 473 6.07 -5.68 -19.92
N PHE A 474 6.30 -6.72 -19.13
CA PHE A 474 7.41 -7.62 -19.37
C PHE A 474 7.17 -8.54 -20.56
N GLU A 475 6.00 -9.18 -20.60
CA GLU A 475 5.58 -10.07 -21.67
C GLU A 475 5.50 -9.36 -23.03
N GLU A 476 5.09 -8.09 -23.01
CA GLU A 476 5.05 -7.24 -24.19
C GLU A 476 6.47 -6.82 -24.62
N ASN A 477 7.28 -6.32 -23.70
CA ASN A 477 8.54 -5.67 -24.06
C ASN A 477 9.71 -6.62 -24.28
N ILE A 478 9.70 -7.83 -23.70
CA ILE A 478 10.79 -8.81 -23.86
C ILE A 478 11.05 -9.20 -25.34
N LYS A 479 10.03 -9.01 -26.20
CA LYS A 479 10.06 -9.32 -27.64
C LYS A 479 10.68 -8.19 -28.47
N LEU A 480 10.88 -7.02 -27.89
CA LEU A 480 11.40 -5.86 -28.60
C LEU A 480 12.91 -6.00 -28.85
N PRO A 481 13.41 -5.61 -30.04
CA PRO A 481 14.81 -5.82 -30.42
C PRO A 481 15.80 -5.04 -29.54
N ASN A 482 15.36 -3.96 -28.90
CA ASN A 482 16.15 -3.11 -28.03
C ASN A 482 15.92 -3.36 -26.53
N PHE A 483 15.13 -4.37 -26.16
CA PHE A 483 14.97 -4.74 -24.77
C PHE A 483 16.20 -5.52 -24.30
N GLY A 484 16.88 -5.03 -23.26
CA GLY A 484 18.13 -5.57 -22.76
C GLY A 484 18.18 -5.71 -21.24
N ASP A 485 19.32 -6.17 -20.71
CA ASP A 485 19.53 -6.45 -19.28
C ASP A 485 19.21 -5.22 -18.39
N SER A 486 19.53 -4.01 -18.86
CA SER A 486 19.25 -2.77 -18.13
C SER A 486 17.76 -2.49 -17.93
N CYS A 487 16.89 -3.01 -18.80
CA CYS A 487 15.44 -2.82 -18.76
C CYS A 487 14.80 -3.62 -17.62
N LEU A 488 15.39 -4.76 -17.24
CA LEU A 488 14.83 -5.69 -16.26
C LEU A 488 14.54 -5.04 -14.89
N ALA A 489 15.34 -4.05 -14.50
CA ALA A 489 15.22 -3.39 -13.21
C ALA A 489 13.87 -2.67 -12.99
N CYS A 490 13.19 -2.26 -14.07
CA CYS A 490 11.88 -1.61 -13.99
C CYS A 490 10.76 -2.46 -14.61
N HIS A 491 11.10 -3.44 -15.45
CA HIS A 491 10.13 -4.19 -16.24
C HIS A 491 9.90 -5.61 -15.76
N SER A 492 10.73 -6.18 -14.87
CA SER A 492 10.55 -7.54 -14.35
C SER A 492 10.58 -7.55 -12.81
N ALA A 493 9.50 -8.00 -12.19
CA ALA A 493 9.46 -8.18 -10.73
C ALA A 493 10.50 -9.21 -10.27
N THR A 494 10.66 -10.30 -11.02
CA THR A 494 11.64 -11.35 -10.68
C THR A 494 13.06 -10.79 -10.67
N ALA A 495 13.46 -10.02 -11.69
CA ALA A 495 14.76 -9.36 -11.70
C ALA A 495 14.90 -8.29 -10.61
N PHE A 496 13.85 -7.52 -10.34
CA PHE A 496 13.83 -6.53 -9.26
C PHE A 496 14.09 -7.17 -7.89
N ILE A 497 13.39 -8.26 -7.58
CA ILE A 497 13.52 -9.01 -6.32
C ILE A 497 14.86 -9.77 -6.26
N ALA A 498 15.35 -10.31 -7.38
CA ALA A 498 16.66 -10.96 -7.44
C ALA A 498 17.78 -9.96 -7.10
N LYS A 499 17.74 -8.74 -7.67
CA LYS A 499 18.70 -7.67 -7.39
C LYS A 499 18.76 -7.30 -5.93
N GLU A 500 17.60 -7.20 -5.27
CA GLU A 500 17.51 -6.99 -3.82
C GLU A 500 18.21 -8.11 -3.02
N ASN A 501 18.19 -9.34 -3.52
CA ASN A 501 18.83 -10.48 -2.86
C ASN A 501 20.34 -10.59 -3.14
N GLY A 502 20.89 -9.71 -3.99
CA GLY A 502 22.28 -9.72 -4.43
C GLY A 502 22.53 -10.51 -5.72
N GLU A 503 21.47 -10.94 -6.42
CA GLU A 503 21.54 -11.68 -7.68
C GLU A 503 21.28 -10.73 -8.85
N THR A 504 22.09 -10.81 -9.91
CA THR A 504 21.86 -10.03 -11.14
C THR A 504 21.42 -10.97 -12.24
N LEU A 505 20.15 -10.86 -12.62
CA LEU A 505 19.60 -11.62 -13.75
C LEU A 505 19.85 -10.89 -15.06
N LYS A 506 20.02 -11.67 -16.12
CA LYS A 506 20.16 -11.22 -17.50
C LYS A 506 18.92 -11.59 -18.29
N LEU A 507 18.74 -10.94 -19.43
CA LEU A 507 17.62 -11.22 -20.32
C LEU A 507 17.62 -12.69 -20.79
N ALA A 508 18.81 -13.27 -20.97
CA ALA A 508 18.97 -14.67 -21.33
C ALA A 508 18.33 -15.64 -20.32
N ASP A 509 18.24 -15.26 -19.04
CA ASP A 509 17.62 -16.11 -18.01
C ASP A 509 16.11 -16.30 -18.23
N PHE A 510 15.48 -15.38 -18.97
CA PHE A 510 14.04 -15.38 -19.27
C PHE A 510 13.71 -15.90 -20.68
N LYS A 511 14.74 -16.21 -21.48
CA LYS A 511 14.61 -16.81 -22.81
C LYS A 511 14.58 -18.34 -22.70
N GLU A 512 14.31 -19.01 -23.82
CA GLU A 512 14.34 -20.47 -23.91
C GLU A 512 15.66 -21.04 -23.37
N GLY A 513 15.57 -22.09 -22.55
CA GLY A 513 16.71 -22.70 -21.85
C GLY A 513 17.19 -21.95 -20.60
N GLY A 514 16.67 -20.75 -20.32
CA GLY A 514 16.98 -19.98 -19.12
C GLY A 514 16.24 -20.47 -17.86
N LYS A 515 16.81 -20.17 -16.68
CA LYS A 515 16.26 -20.53 -15.36
C LYS A 515 14.82 -20.03 -15.14
N TYR A 516 14.46 -18.93 -15.78
CA TYR A 516 13.17 -18.24 -15.70
C TYR A 516 12.47 -18.18 -17.07
N ALA A 517 12.71 -19.16 -17.94
CA ALA A 517 12.17 -19.18 -19.31
C ALA A 517 10.65 -18.96 -19.41
N ASN A 518 9.89 -19.40 -18.39
CA ASN A 518 8.44 -19.29 -18.31
C ASN A 518 7.94 -18.14 -17.40
N ASP A 519 8.85 -17.37 -16.80
CA ASP A 519 8.48 -16.26 -15.92
C ASP A 519 8.22 -15.01 -16.77
N ARG A 520 7.01 -14.45 -16.61
CA ARG A 520 6.55 -13.24 -17.29
C ARG A 520 6.00 -12.20 -16.32
N ALA A 521 6.47 -12.24 -15.07
CA ALA A 521 6.08 -11.28 -14.06
C ALA A 521 6.55 -9.87 -14.43
N GLY A 522 5.60 -9.02 -14.83
CA GLY A 522 5.79 -7.57 -14.99
C GLY A 522 6.09 -6.86 -13.68
N VAL A 523 5.58 -5.64 -13.50
CA VAL A 523 5.59 -4.95 -12.22
C VAL A 523 4.43 -5.46 -11.37
N THR A 524 4.71 -6.40 -10.48
CA THR A 524 3.69 -7.05 -9.63
C THR A 524 3.56 -6.38 -8.27
N CYS A 525 2.64 -6.88 -7.43
CA CYS A 525 2.37 -6.38 -6.08
C CYS A 525 3.64 -6.24 -5.23
N VAL A 526 4.54 -7.23 -5.31
CA VAL A 526 5.75 -7.29 -4.47
C VAL A 526 6.85 -6.31 -4.86
N VAL A 527 6.72 -5.62 -6.01
CA VAL A 527 7.64 -4.54 -6.41
C VAL A 527 7.38 -3.27 -5.59
N CYS A 528 6.12 -3.05 -5.21
CA CYS A 528 5.69 -1.87 -4.45
C CYS A 528 5.49 -2.20 -2.95
N HIS A 529 4.96 -3.38 -2.65
CA HIS A 529 4.65 -3.82 -1.29
C HIS A 529 5.67 -4.86 -0.79
N ALA A 530 5.99 -4.80 0.50
CA ALA A 530 6.75 -5.83 1.18
C ALA A 530 5.84 -6.57 2.16
N SER A 531 5.83 -7.90 2.14
CA SER A 531 4.99 -8.70 3.05
C SER A 531 5.58 -8.78 4.47
N HIS A 532 6.89 -8.57 4.58
CA HIS A 532 7.69 -8.54 5.80
C HIS A 532 9.02 -7.84 5.47
N THR A 533 9.86 -7.58 6.46
CA THR A 533 11.20 -7.03 6.22
C THR A 533 12.03 -7.98 5.35
N THR A 534 12.93 -7.39 4.59
CA THR A 534 13.83 -8.07 3.66
C THR A 534 15.25 -7.52 3.85
N LYS A 535 16.22 -7.98 3.05
CA LYS A 535 17.58 -7.43 3.07
C LYS A 535 17.61 -5.92 2.82
N THR A 536 16.76 -5.42 1.92
CA THR A 536 16.74 -3.98 1.55
C THR A 536 15.59 -3.19 2.16
N VAL A 537 14.56 -3.87 2.68
CA VAL A 537 13.41 -3.25 3.35
C VAL A 537 13.50 -3.55 4.84
N LYS A 538 14.20 -2.68 5.57
CA LYS A 538 14.33 -2.79 7.03
C LYS A 538 13.12 -2.24 7.79
N GLU A 539 12.34 -1.38 7.14
CA GLU A 539 11.15 -0.75 7.70
C GLU A 539 10.11 -0.62 6.58
N MET A 540 8.91 -1.16 6.80
CA MET A 540 7.80 -1.03 5.86
C MET A 540 7.04 0.26 6.14
N LYS A 541 6.75 1.04 5.10
CA LYS A 541 5.96 2.26 5.19
C LYS A 541 4.45 1.94 5.26
N PRO A 542 3.56 2.90 5.58
CA PRO A 542 2.12 2.64 5.62
C PRO A 542 1.61 1.92 4.36
N ALA A 543 0.64 1.03 4.51
CA ALA A 543 0.20 0.06 3.48
C ALA A 543 1.31 -0.91 3.02
N ASN A 544 2.28 -1.18 3.90
CA ASN A 544 3.42 -2.05 3.66
C ASN A 544 4.26 -1.66 2.43
N LEU A 545 4.33 -0.37 2.10
CA LEU A 545 5.11 0.11 0.97
C LEU A 545 6.62 -0.05 1.22
N ARG A 546 7.34 -0.45 0.17
CA ARG A 546 8.81 -0.56 0.16
C ARG A 546 9.52 0.78 0.21
N LYS A 547 8.90 1.82 -0.34
CA LYS A 547 9.38 3.20 -0.40
C LYS A 547 8.28 4.15 0.04
N SER A 548 8.56 5.46 0.11
CA SER A 548 7.49 6.44 0.28
C SER A 548 6.50 6.40 -0.90
N ARG A 549 5.33 7.04 -0.73
CA ARG A 549 4.29 7.12 -1.77
C ARG A 549 4.84 7.64 -3.10
N GLU A 550 5.67 8.68 -3.05
CA GLU A 550 6.27 9.31 -4.24
C GLU A 550 7.40 8.46 -4.82
N GLU A 551 8.34 8.02 -3.98
CA GLU A 551 9.51 7.24 -4.41
C GLU A 551 9.13 5.88 -5.02
N THR A 552 7.97 5.32 -4.65
CA THR A 552 7.45 4.08 -5.23
C THR A 552 7.15 4.22 -6.72
N CYS A 553 6.73 5.41 -7.17
CA CYS A 553 6.44 5.68 -8.58
C CYS A 553 7.71 6.07 -9.33
N VAL A 554 8.46 7.04 -8.79
CA VAL A 554 9.61 7.64 -9.50
C VAL A 554 10.86 6.75 -9.51
N GLN A 555 10.86 5.59 -8.83
CA GLN A 555 11.94 4.61 -8.99
C GLN A 555 12.02 4.06 -10.43
N CYS A 556 10.88 3.99 -11.12
CA CYS A 556 10.78 3.61 -12.54
C CYS A 556 10.45 4.82 -13.42
N HIS A 557 9.50 5.66 -13.00
CA HIS A 557 9.04 6.84 -13.74
C HIS A 557 9.90 8.08 -13.44
N LYS A 558 11.21 7.98 -13.66
CA LYS A 558 12.18 9.00 -13.25
C LYS A 558 11.95 10.33 -13.95
N GLU A 559 11.81 10.30 -15.26
CA GLU A 559 11.65 11.49 -16.09
C GLU A 559 10.34 12.22 -15.77
N SER A 560 9.21 11.49 -15.66
CA SER A 560 7.94 12.07 -15.20
C SER A 560 8.07 12.66 -13.79
N GLY A 561 8.77 11.98 -12.87
CA GLY A 561 9.04 12.51 -11.53
C GLY A 561 9.88 13.79 -11.53
N GLN A 562 10.81 13.94 -12.48
CA GLN A 562 11.63 15.14 -12.63
C GLN A 562 10.83 16.31 -13.21
N ILE A 563 9.99 16.07 -14.22
CA ILE A 563 9.08 17.08 -14.76
C ILE A 563 8.05 17.51 -13.72
N PHE A 564 7.50 16.54 -13.00
CA PHE A 564 6.58 16.81 -11.89
C PHE A 564 7.22 17.72 -10.83
N LYS A 565 8.52 17.55 -10.54
CA LYS A 565 9.25 18.45 -9.61
C LYS A 565 9.70 19.76 -10.26
N GLY A 566 9.85 19.80 -11.58
CA GLY A 566 10.40 20.94 -12.30
C GLY A 566 11.91 21.13 -12.12
N ASP A 567 12.67 20.05 -11.88
CA ASP A 567 14.12 20.10 -11.63
C ASP A 567 14.93 19.64 -12.86
N VAL A 568 15.25 20.60 -13.74
CA VAL A 568 16.03 20.38 -14.98
C VAL A 568 17.52 20.20 -14.74
N ALA A 569 18.07 20.71 -13.64
CA ALA A 569 19.50 20.59 -13.35
C ALA A 569 19.91 19.11 -13.21
N SER A 570 19.02 18.28 -12.65
CA SER A 570 19.20 16.84 -12.52
C SER A 570 19.14 16.08 -13.86
N LEU A 571 18.46 16.62 -14.88
CA LEU A 571 18.27 16.02 -16.22
C LEU A 571 19.44 16.31 -17.19
N GLN A 572 20.31 17.27 -16.87
CA GLN A 572 21.21 17.92 -17.83
C GLN A 572 22.71 17.62 -17.64
N LYS A 573 23.11 16.61 -16.87
CA LYS A 573 24.54 16.29 -16.69
C LYS A 573 25.21 15.91 -18.03
N GLY A 574 25.80 16.91 -18.71
CA GLY A 574 26.47 16.78 -20.01
C GLY A 574 25.69 17.25 -21.26
N LYS A 575 24.55 17.95 -21.12
CA LYS A 575 23.78 18.52 -22.26
C LYS A 575 23.72 20.06 -22.14
N LYS A 576 23.96 20.81 -23.22
CA LYS A 576 23.96 22.28 -23.21
C LYS A 576 22.53 22.86 -23.35
N VAL A 577 21.90 23.08 -22.18
CA VAL A 577 20.63 23.79 -21.83
C VAL A 577 19.30 23.18 -22.35
N VAL A 578 18.05 23.56 -21.94
CA VAL A 578 17.45 24.91 -22.19
C VAL A 578 16.39 25.50 -21.20
N ALA A 579 15.57 24.77 -20.40
CA ALA A 579 14.56 25.41 -19.51
C ALA A 579 15.04 25.82 -18.12
N THR A 580 14.37 26.80 -17.49
CA THR A 580 14.58 27.20 -16.09
C THR A 580 13.86 26.18 -15.20
N SER A 581 14.42 25.87 -14.02
CA SER A 581 13.67 25.05 -13.06
C SER A 581 12.43 25.83 -12.60
N ILE A 582 11.24 25.34 -12.95
CA ILE A 582 9.96 25.86 -12.45
C ILE A 582 9.37 24.81 -11.51
N PRO A 583 9.52 24.97 -10.18
CA PRO A 583 8.96 24.03 -9.21
C PRO A 583 7.45 23.87 -9.40
N SER A 584 6.94 22.66 -9.25
CA SER A 584 5.49 22.47 -9.26
C SER A 584 4.86 23.12 -8.03
N ALA A 585 3.77 23.84 -8.26
CA ALA A 585 2.98 24.48 -7.22
C ALA A 585 2.07 23.51 -6.46
N THR A 586 1.98 22.25 -6.90
CA THR A 586 1.10 21.25 -6.28
C THR A 586 1.73 20.63 -5.04
N THR A 587 0.91 20.37 -4.03
CA THR A 587 1.27 19.55 -2.86
C THR A 587 0.89 18.08 -3.01
N GLN A 588 0.23 17.73 -4.12
CA GLN A 588 -0.19 16.37 -4.42
C GLN A 588 0.99 15.50 -4.86
N THR A 589 0.85 14.19 -4.71
CA THR A 589 1.81 13.17 -5.16
C THR A 589 1.26 12.38 -6.34
N CYS A 590 2.11 11.58 -7.02
CA CYS A 590 1.65 10.70 -8.10
C CYS A 590 0.46 9.82 -7.67
N VAL A 591 0.52 9.30 -6.44
CA VAL A 591 -0.49 8.38 -5.90
C VAL A 591 -1.85 9.06 -5.71
N ASP A 592 -1.87 10.37 -5.43
CA ASP A 592 -3.14 11.07 -5.17
C ASP A 592 -3.98 11.19 -6.46
N CYS A 593 -3.32 11.46 -7.60
CA CYS A 593 -4.00 11.55 -8.90
C CYS A 593 -4.17 10.19 -9.59
N HIS A 594 -3.16 9.31 -9.56
CA HIS A 594 -3.18 8.06 -10.31
C HIS A 594 -3.81 6.89 -9.55
N MET A 595 -3.83 6.93 -8.22
CA MET A 595 -4.51 5.91 -7.40
C MET A 595 -5.62 6.58 -6.57
N PRO A 596 -6.60 7.23 -7.23
CA PRO A 596 -7.63 7.97 -6.53
C PRO A 596 -8.44 7.01 -5.64
N ARG A 597 -8.88 7.53 -4.49
CA ARG A 597 -9.68 6.76 -3.56
C ARG A 597 -11.13 6.70 -4.00
N VAL A 598 -11.46 5.68 -4.78
CA VAL A 598 -12.77 5.53 -5.44
C VAL A 598 -13.50 4.26 -5.03
N ALA A 599 -12.84 3.32 -4.36
CA ALA A 599 -13.45 2.07 -3.93
C ALA A 599 -13.93 2.16 -2.46
N LYS A 600 -14.85 1.26 -2.09
CA LYS A 600 -15.42 1.15 -0.75
C LYS A 600 -14.94 -0.12 -0.02
N SER A 601 -14.32 0.06 1.14
CA SER A 601 -14.20 -0.95 2.19
C SER A 601 -15.27 -0.78 3.26
N GLY A 602 -15.16 0.24 4.12
CA GLY A 602 -16.18 0.61 5.09
C GLY A 602 -17.07 1.74 4.58
N VAL A 603 -16.44 2.81 4.06
CA VAL A 603 -17.14 3.97 3.48
C VAL A 603 -16.70 4.22 2.04
N ASN A 604 -17.52 4.93 1.27
CA ASN A 604 -17.18 5.25 -0.11
C ASN A 604 -15.88 6.08 -0.17
N GLY A 605 -14.95 5.68 -1.03
CA GLY A 605 -13.69 6.39 -1.25
C GLY A 605 -12.69 6.28 -0.09
N ASP A 606 -12.66 5.15 0.61
CA ASP A 606 -11.63 4.82 1.59
C ASP A 606 -10.53 3.88 1.05
N LEU A 607 -10.71 3.33 -0.16
CA LEU A 607 -9.75 2.50 -0.86
C LEU A 607 -9.26 3.14 -2.17
N ALA A 608 -7.94 3.10 -2.37
CA ALA A 608 -7.28 3.58 -3.58
C ALA A 608 -7.42 2.56 -4.73
N SER A 609 -7.77 3.04 -5.92
CA SER A 609 -7.73 2.21 -7.13
C SER A 609 -6.30 1.83 -7.49
N HIS A 610 -6.12 0.62 -8.00
CA HIS A 610 -4.86 0.12 -8.54
C HIS A 610 -4.86 0.09 -10.07
N GLN A 611 -5.75 0.86 -10.70
CA GLN A 611 -5.78 1.00 -12.16
C GLN A 611 -4.75 2.03 -12.67
N PHE A 612 -4.18 2.83 -11.76
CA PHE A 612 -3.18 3.88 -12.06
C PHE A 612 -3.69 4.98 -13.01
N LYS A 613 -5.02 5.13 -13.11
CA LYS A 613 -5.69 6.10 -13.99
C LYS A 613 -6.32 7.23 -13.16
N PRO A 614 -6.10 8.50 -13.53
CA PRO A 614 -6.86 9.62 -12.99
C PRO A 614 -8.35 9.51 -13.33
N VAL A 615 -9.18 10.17 -12.52
CA VAL A 615 -10.63 10.29 -12.74
C VAL A 615 -10.95 11.74 -13.11
N ALA A 616 -11.71 11.94 -14.18
CA ALA A 616 -12.20 13.25 -14.59
C ALA A 616 -13.30 13.77 -13.66
N LYS A 617 -13.45 15.09 -13.54
CA LYS A 617 -14.51 15.72 -12.74
C LYS A 617 -15.90 15.27 -13.19
N SER A 618 -16.17 15.28 -14.49
CA SER A 618 -17.40 14.78 -15.09
C SER A 618 -17.71 13.31 -14.74
N GLN A 619 -16.68 12.44 -14.74
CA GLN A 619 -16.82 11.05 -14.31
C GLN A 619 -17.14 10.94 -12.82
N ALA A 620 -16.42 11.70 -11.99
CA ALA A 620 -16.65 11.72 -10.55
C ALA A 620 -18.07 12.17 -10.19
N ASP A 621 -18.61 13.16 -10.91
CA ASP A 621 -19.99 13.62 -10.75
C ASP A 621 -21.00 12.55 -11.17
N ALA A 622 -20.80 11.95 -12.35
CA ALA A 622 -21.66 10.87 -12.84
C ALA A 622 -21.69 9.66 -11.89
N TRP A 623 -20.54 9.33 -11.30
CA TRP A 623 -20.38 8.24 -10.34
C TRP A 623 -20.73 8.63 -8.90
N LYS A 624 -21.02 9.91 -8.64
CA LYS A 624 -21.30 10.46 -7.30
C LYS A 624 -20.19 10.11 -6.31
N LEU A 625 -18.93 10.30 -6.73
CA LEU A 625 -17.77 10.05 -5.89
C LEU A 625 -17.72 11.05 -4.72
N PRO A 626 -17.12 10.67 -3.58
CA PRO A 626 -16.96 11.60 -2.45
C PRO A 626 -16.19 12.87 -2.84
N ALA A 627 -16.56 13.99 -2.23
CA ALA A 627 -15.95 15.30 -2.51
C ALA A 627 -14.43 15.35 -2.26
N HIS A 628 -13.89 14.47 -1.41
CA HIS A 628 -12.45 14.36 -1.15
C HIS A 628 -11.68 13.58 -2.22
N THR A 629 -12.35 13.06 -3.24
CA THR A 629 -11.70 12.36 -4.36
C THR A 629 -10.91 13.37 -5.18
N VAL A 630 -9.63 13.09 -5.40
CA VAL A 630 -8.78 13.90 -6.30
C VAL A 630 -9.20 13.60 -7.75
N VAL A 631 -9.47 14.66 -8.51
CA VAL A 631 -9.98 14.58 -9.88
C VAL A 631 -9.23 15.53 -10.81
N ALA A 632 -9.17 15.18 -12.08
CA ALA A 632 -8.75 16.09 -13.15
C ALA A 632 -9.92 16.98 -13.56
N SER A 633 -9.74 18.30 -13.58
CA SER A 633 -10.77 19.23 -14.07
C SER A 633 -10.96 19.10 -15.58
N ASP A 634 -12.18 19.32 -16.07
CA ASP A 634 -12.48 19.23 -17.50
C ASP A 634 -11.70 20.31 -18.29
N ASP A 635 -11.53 21.51 -17.74
CA ASP A 635 -10.66 22.56 -18.30
C ASP A 635 -9.19 22.10 -18.38
N GLY A 636 -8.71 21.39 -17.35
CA GLY A 636 -7.38 20.81 -17.37
C GLY A 636 -7.23 19.76 -18.48
N ILE A 637 -8.30 18.98 -18.74
CA ILE A 637 -8.32 17.96 -19.81
C ILE A 637 -8.20 18.63 -21.17
N ALA A 638 -8.98 19.68 -21.39
CA ALA A 638 -8.91 20.47 -22.62
C ALA A 638 -7.51 21.09 -22.81
N LYS A 639 -6.97 21.74 -21.77
CA LYS A 639 -5.61 22.33 -21.81
C LYS A 639 -4.54 21.31 -22.13
N LYS A 640 -4.59 20.12 -21.52
CA LYS A 640 -3.65 19.05 -21.86
C LYS A 640 -3.80 18.59 -23.31
N ALA A 641 -5.03 18.44 -23.80
CA ALA A 641 -5.25 18.03 -25.18
C ALA A 641 -4.65 19.03 -26.19
N ASP A 642 -4.79 20.33 -25.91
CA ASP A 642 -4.18 21.38 -26.74
C ASP A 642 -2.66 21.40 -26.61
N PHE A 643 -2.12 21.21 -25.40
CA PHE A 643 -0.69 21.05 -25.19
C PHE A 643 -0.11 19.84 -25.93
N ASP A 644 -0.81 18.70 -25.93
CA ASP A 644 -0.39 17.49 -26.65
C ASP A 644 -0.35 17.71 -28.17
N LYS A 645 -1.29 18.49 -28.74
CA LYS A 645 -1.23 18.90 -30.16
C LYS A 645 0.00 19.76 -30.43
N ALA A 646 0.28 20.74 -29.57
CA ALA A 646 1.44 21.62 -29.72
C ALA A 646 2.77 20.84 -29.58
N LYS A 647 2.83 19.88 -28.66
CA LYS A 647 3.96 18.96 -28.49
C LYS A 647 4.16 18.07 -29.72
N ALA A 648 3.08 17.56 -30.33
CA ALA A 648 3.17 16.78 -31.56
C ALA A 648 3.72 17.64 -32.71
N ALA A 649 3.22 18.86 -32.87
CA ALA A 649 3.73 19.81 -33.88
C ALA A 649 5.22 20.14 -33.66
N LEU A 650 5.65 20.34 -32.41
CA LEU A 650 7.08 20.52 -32.08
C LEU A 650 7.90 19.32 -32.55
N ALA A 651 7.45 18.09 -32.30
CA ALA A 651 8.17 16.88 -32.70
C ALA A 651 8.35 16.80 -34.23
N ASP A 652 7.32 17.17 -35.00
CA ASP A 652 7.41 17.24 -36.46
C ASP A 652 8.40 18.31 -36.92
N ARG A 653 8.41 19.49 -36.28
CA ARG A 653 9.40 20.55 -36.57
C ARG A 653 10.83 20.10 -36.26
N VAL A 654 11.06 19.43 -35.12
CA VAL A 654 12.38 18.89 -34.76
C VAL A 654 12.85 17.90 -35.83
N LYS A 655 11.99 16.96 -36.24
CA LYS A 655 12.31 15.98 -37.28
C LYS A 655 12.67 16.66 -38.62
N ALA A 656 11.93 17.69 -39.02
CA ALA A 656 12.24 18.46 -40.22
C ALA A 656 13.58 19.20 -40.11
N ALA A 657 13.87 19.78 -38.94
CA ALA A 657 15.13 20.46 -38.66
C ALA A 657 16.33 19.51 -38.67
N GLU A 658 16.20 18.30 -38.10
CA GLU A 658 17.22 17.24 -38.18
C GLU A 658 17.52 16.86 -39.63
N ALA A 659 16.48 16.66 -40.44
CA ALA A 659 16.65 16.34 -41.86
C ALA A 659 17.34 17.47 -42.64
N LYS A 660 16.98 18.74 -42.35
CA LYS A 660 17.62 19.92 -42.95
C LYS A 660 19.08 20.05 -42.52
N PHE A 661 19.38 19.85 -41.24
CA PHE A 661 20.74 19.97 -40.72
C PHE A 661 21.69 18.92 -41.31
N ALA A 662 21.18 17.73 -41.61
CA ALA A 662 21.96 16.67 -42.26
C ALA A 662 22.54 17.08 -43.62
N THR A 663 21.99 18.10 -44.29
CA THR A 663 22.47 18.62 -45.57
C THR A 663 23.30 19.91 -45.45
N VAL A 664 23.50 20.45 -44.25
CA VAL A 664 24.26 21.69 -44.04
C VAL A 664 25.76 21.41 -44.10
N ASP A 665 26.50 22.23 -44.85
CA ASP A 665 27.96 22.15 -44.92
C ASP A 665 28.60 22.39 -43.55
N LYS A 666 29.48 21.48 -43.13
CA LYS A 666 30.23 21.56 -41.88
C LYS A 666 31.20 22.75 -41.85
N ALA A 667 31.60 23.26 -43.02
CA ALA A 667 32.45 24.45 -43.13
C ALA A 667 31.67 25.77 -43.07
N ALA A 668 30.32 25.74 -43.03
CA ALA A 668 29.51 26.96 -42.96
C ALA A 668 29.80 27.75 -41.68
N GLU A 669 29.89 29.07 -41.79
CA GLU A 669 30.25 30.00 -40.72
C GLU A 669 29.41 29.80 -39.44
N HIS A 670 28.14 29.44 -39.58
CA HIS A 670 27.21 29.28 -38.48
C HIS A 670 26.90 27.82 -38.13
N TYR A 671 27.61 26.84 -38.70
CA TYR A 671 27.34 25.41 -38.50
C TYR A 671 27.26 25.02 -37.01
N ALA A 672 28.25 25.44 -36.22
CA ALA A 672 28.32 25.10 -34.79
C ALA A 672 27.14 25.69 -34.00
N HIS A 673 26.76 26.94 -34.29
CA HIS A 673 25.63 27.60 -33.63
C HIS A 673 24.29 27.01 -34.07
N ALA A 674 24.14 26.63 -35.34
CA ALA A 674 22.95 25.93 -35.84
C ALA A 674 22.81 24.56 -35.15
N LYS A 675 23.92 23.81 -35.04
CA LYS A 675 23.94 22.55 -34.31
C LYS A 675 23.52 22.72 -32.86
N GLU A 676 24.06 23.73 -32.17
CA GLU A 676 23.73 23.99 -30.76
C GLU A 676 22.25 24.33 -30.57
N ALA A 677 21.68 25.14 -31.46
CA ALA A 677 20.25 25.45 -31.43
C ALA A 677 19.40 24.19 -31.66
N LEU A 678 19.74 23.37 -32.65
CA LEU A 678 19.04 22.11 -32.93
C LEU A 678 19.15 21.13 -31.75
N ASP A 679 20.34 20.92 -31.19
CA ASP A 679 20.57 20.05 -30.05
C ASP A 679 19.72 20.49 -28.83
N GLY A 680 19.60 21.80 -28.61
CA GLY A 680 18.74 22.37 -27.56
C GLY A 680 17.25 22.10 -27.81
N ALA A 681 16.77 22.24 -29.04
CA ALA A 681 15.39 21.90 -29.41
C ALA A 681 15.11 20.40 -29.22
N ILE A 682 16.03 19.53 -29.66
CA ILE A 682 15.96 18.08 -29.47
C ILE A 682 15.90 17.73 -27.99
N ALA A 683 16.74 18.35 -27.16
CA ALA A 683 16.78 18.07 -25.72
C ALA A 683 15.45 18.41 -25.02
N ASN A 684 14.88 19.59 -25.29
CA ASN A 684 13.59 19.98 -24.71
C ASN A 684 12.43 19.11 -25.22
N ASN A 685 12.38 18.84 -26.52
CA ASN A 685 11.37 17.96 -27.11
C ASN A 685 11.46 16.54 -26.51
N TRP A 686 12.68 16.04 -26.28
CA TRP A 686 12.91 14.75 -25.64
C TRP A 686 12.33 14.69 -24.22
N ILE A 687 12.54 15.73 -23.40
CA ILE A 687 11.98 15.80 -22.05
C ILE A 687 10.45 15.76 -22.11
N LEU A 688 9.83 16.58 -22.98
CA LEU A 688 8.37 16.61 -23.15
C LEU A 688 7.79 15.28 -23.64
N TYR A 689 8.51 14.55 -24.50
CA TYR A 689 8.08 13.26 -25.00
C TYR A 689 8.19 12.15 -23.93
N LYS A 690 9.21 12.23 -23.06
CA LYS A 690 9.44 11.24 -21.99
C LYS A 690 8.39 11.30 -20.87
N ASP A 691 7.60 12.35 -20.82
CA ASP A 691 6.47 12.45 -19.91
C ASP A 691 5.15 12.55 -20.67
N PRO A 692 4.41 11.44 -20.81
CA PRO A 692 3.07 11.46 -21.38
C PRO A 692 2.11 12.38 -20.61
N GLY A 693 2.39 12.63 -19.33
CA GLY A 693 1.66 13.57 -18.46
C GLY A 693 2.13 15.01 -18.55
N ALA A 694 3.08 15.35 -19.44
CA ALA A 694 3.49 16.73 -19.70
C ALA A 694 2.24 17.55 -20.08
N GLY A 695 2.03 18.65 -19.35
CA GLY A 695 0.79 19.44 -19.39
C GLY A 695 -0.16 19.23 -18.19
N TYR A 696 0.05 18.18 -17.39
CA TYR A 696 -0.61 17.99 -16.09
C TYR A 696 0.35 17.94 -14.91
N HIS A 697 1.48 17.26 -15.09
CA HIS A 697 2.45 17.09 -14.01
C HIS A 697 3.04 18.43 -13.55
N ASN A 698 3.35 19.30 -14.52
CA ASN A 698 3.79 20.68 -14.30
C ASN A 698 3.61 21.49 -15.59
N LEU A 699 2.41 22.04 -15.80
CA LEU A 699 2.08 22.75 -17.04
C LEU A 699 3.00 23.95 -17.32
N PRO A 700 3.25 24.87 -16.36
CA PRO A 700 4.14 26.02 -16.61
C PRO A 700 5.55 25.59 -17.04
N PHE A 701 6.08 24.53 -16.42
CA PHE A 701 7.38 23.99 -16.81
C PHE A 701 7.37 23.34 -18.20
N ALA A 702 6.31 22.60 -18.53
CA ALA A 702 6.14 22.00 -19.84
C ALA A 702 5.96 23.05 -20.96
N GLU A 703 5.23 24.14 -20.68
CA GLU A 703 5.10 25.29 -21.57
C GLU A 703 6.43 26.02 -21.78
N GLU A 704 7.27 26.16 -20.75
CA GLU A 704 8.61 26.73 -20.91
C GLU A 704 9.49 25.85 -21.80
N LEU A 705 9.47 24.52 -21.60
CA LEU A 705 10.19 23.58 -22.46
C LEU A 705 9.75 23.69 -23.92
N LEU A 706 8.44 23.74 -24.16
CA LEU A 706 7.85 23.87 -25.49
C LEU A 706 8.24 25.21 -26.14
N SER A 707 8.11 26.31 -25.41
CA SER A 707 8.45 27.66 -25.87
C SER A 707 9.93 27.75 -26.26
N LYS A 708 10.83 27.29 -25.39
CA LYS A 708 12.27 27.32 -25.65
C LYS A 708 12.70 26.36 -26.77
N ALA A 709 12.01 25.23 -26.93
CA ALA A 709 12.28 24.33 -28.05
C ALA A 709 11.93 25.02 -29.38
N ASN A 710 10.78 25.69 -29.46
CA ASN A 710 10.38 26.46 -30.63
C ASN A 710 11.34 27.62 -30.92
N ALA A 711 11.72 28.40 -29.89
CA ALA A 711 12.68 29.50 -30.05
C ALA A 711 14.05 29.01 -30.58
N ASN A 712 14.49 27.84 -30.14
CA ASN A 712 15.70 27.20 -30.65
C ASN A 712 15.56 26.77 -32.11
N LEU A 713 14.39 26.27 -32.53
CA LEU A 713 14.13 25.93 -33.93
C LEU A 713 14.09 27.19 -34.81
N ASP A 714 13.48 28.28 -34.34
CA ASP A 714 13.46 29.55 -35.07
C ASP A 714 14.89 30.10 -35.23
N LYS A 715 15.72 30.00 -34.18
CA LYS A 715 17.15 30.36 -34.24
C LYS A 715 17.92 29.45 -35.21
N PHE A 716 17.67 28.14 -35.18
CA PHE A 716 18.27 27.18 -36.11
C PHE A 716 17.93 27.52 -37.56
N GLU A 717 16.65 27.79 -37.85
CA GLU A 717 16.19 28.13 -39.20
C GLU A 717 16.86 29.41 -39.72
N SER A 718 17.04 30.42 -38.85
CA SER A 718 17.75 31.66 -39.16
C SER A 718 19.24 31.45 -39.45
N LEU A 719 19.92 30.58 -38.70
CA LEU A 719 21.36 30.30 -38.88
C LEU A 719 21.67 29.42 -40.10
N VAL A 720 20.70 28.62 -40.54
CA VAL A 720 20.84 27.76 -41.73
C VAL A 720 20.48 28.50 -43.02
N LYS A 721 19.67 29.56 -42.93
CA LYS A 721 19.37 30.45 -44.05
C LYS A 721 20.55 31.38 -44.29
#